data_AF-A0A351G0L2-F1
#
_entry.id   AF-A0A351G0L2-F1
#
_cell.length_a   1.000
_cell.length_b   1.000
_cell.length_c   1.000
_cell.angle_alpha   90.00
_cell.angle_beta   90.00
_cell.angle_gamma   90.00
#
_symmetry.space_group_name_H-M   'P 1'
#
loop_
_entity.id
_entity.type
_entity.pdbx_description
1 polymer ?
#
loop_
_entity_poly.entity_id
_entity_poly.type
_entity_poly.pdbx_seq_one_letter_code
_entity_poly.pdbx_strand_id
1 'polypeptide(L)'
;ELAPVNLPTNPKGENDHFGWPVATMLDDTLMVVHRAMPGHNRKLSGDADADTTYSMIVRSTDGGRTWSEPYDVRHCMSEADRNRGGSVPLSHRYKFAPDNRSPLGYKLHLNALGTTRDGAVILVSDHGVFRSLDKGRTWKHLREAFREDRHEGPFVYVGPRIIDHPEHGLLLFAHHHVFKNHRPHDIQRELAVYRSRDRGERWEKTRLALPEWCKPAEPDVIFHGDQLVAMVRNQAPANILAQMRFDFGNAVIRDVANTNMKTRRSVDTSALCFNPVTKRYEVVQSKREDMSINLFSMAPEDWRTANWRFEGQLLKRKGAFYSTADGFHTGGAVVDEKRGVQHIFFYSGHPGGPAGVFRLTRTLDTPKLAQFLQPRNRPDQRDTVHWTGQAKLANWNDPDNWDLGVPDQHDVVILDGRATGQSIRIDDVVKLGRLEMRLQKKTDQVTLNGSGTVAICGAEYLRNKYSTALIQTGILDLGPKLHVEIRNQRFVAGNQDGTIVIRSNRVRAGKKEPTSKRYPSDGENLKLSITDRGAIRLLTPIWEPGMSLDMSSSHTEGPKVFDFALQGLAQGITFIRLKEHDGDPVEIRGFENHDFFRFKADPFLSCDPGKEFQIEAVKFVGWPSNGKAAVERQGDYWYLKPVGASLPDELP
;
A
#
# COMPACT_ATOMS: atom_id res chain seq x y z
N GLU A 1 -17.49 -11.58 -5.50
CA GLU A 1 -18.46 -10.71 -6.22
C GLU A 1 -18.56 -9.38 -5.48
N LEU A 2 -18.63 -8.25 -6.20
CA LEU A 2 -18.90 -6.93 -5.64
C LEU A 2 -20.16 -6.38 -6.32
N ALA A 3 -21.15 -5.94 -5.54
CA ALA A 3 -22.41 -5.44 -6.05
C ALA A 3 -22.93 -4.26 -5.21
N PRO A 4 -23.65 -3.29 -5.81
CA PRO A 4 -24.35 -2.26 -5.04
C PRO A 4 -25.51 -2.86 -4.25
N VAL A 5 -25.78 -2.27 -3.08
CA VAL A 5 -26.94 -2.59 -2.24
C VAL A 5 -27.96 -1.46 -2.31
N ASN A 6 -27.49 -0.23 -2.11
CA ASN A 6 -28.29 0.98 -2.27
C ASN A 6 -27.37 2.14 -2.66
N LEU A 7 -27.76 2.91 -3.67
CA LEU A 7 -27.00 4.04 -4.21
C LEU A 7 -27.84 5.31 -4.09
N PRO A 8 -27.22 6.47 -3.81
CA PRO A 8 -27.91 7.75 -3.71
C PRO A 8 -28.20 8.31 -5.11
N THR A 9 -28.97 7.59 -5.94
CA THR A 9 -29.31 8.04 -7.30
C THR A 9 -30.35 9.16 -7.28
N ASN A 10 -31.30 9.10 -6.34
CA ASN A 10 -32.34 10.12 -6.11
C ASN A 10 -32.49 10.39 -4.60
N PRO A 11 -31.48 10.98 -3.94
CA PRO A 11 -31.55 11.27 -2.51
C PRO A 11 -32.64 12.33 -2.24
N LYS A 12 -33.29 12.24 -1.09
CA LYS A 12 -34.19 13.30 -0.61
C LYS A 12 -33.38 14.38 0.08
N GLY A 13 -33.58 15.63 -0.32
CA GLY A 13 -32.77 16.75 0.18
C GLY A 13 -31.29 16.52 -0.08
N GLU A 14 -30.44 16.90 0.87
CA GLU A 14 -28.98 16.74 0.75
C GLU A 14 -28.48 15.40 1.33
N ASN A 15 -29.37 14.43 1.58
CA ASN A 15 -29.06 13.15 2.25
C ASN A 15 -28.45 12.08 1.32
N ASP A 16 -27.39 12.42 0.59
CA ASP A 16 -26.77 11.58 -0.45
C ASP A 16 -25.59 10.73 0.04
N HIS A 17 -25.31 10.75 1.34
CA HIS A 17 -24.25 9.95 1.94
C HIS A 17 -24.83 8.77 2.72
N PHE A 18 -24.80 7.60 2.09
CA PHE A 18 -25.23 6.36 2.71
C PHE A 18 -24.08 5.69 3.45
N GLY A 19 -24.21 5.51 4.76
CA GLY A 19 -23.11 5.07 5.62
C GLY A 19 -23.52 4.07 6.70
N TRP A 20 -22.53 3.50 7.40
CA TRP A 20 -22.70 2.53 8.48
C TRP A 20 -23.68 1.37 8.18
N PRO A 21 -23.41 0.55 7.14
CA PRO A 21 -24.26 -0.58 6.81
C PRO A 21 -24.01 -1.76 7.75
N VAL A 22 -25.03 -2.16 8.51
CA VAL A 22 -25.02 -3.37 9.35
C VAL A 22 -26.05 -4.36 8.82
N ALA A 23 -25.82 -5.65 9.03
CA ALA A 23 -26.63 -6.67 8.39
C ALA A 23 -26.87 -7.90 9.26
N THR A 24 -27.97 -8.59 8.98
CA THR A 24 -28.32 -9.89 9.56
C THR A 24 -29.05 -10.72 8.51
N MET A 25 -29.29 -11.99 8.82
CA MET A 25 -30.00 -12.90 7.95
C MET A 25 -30.95 -13.78 8.76
N LEU A 26 -32.20 -13.82 8.31
CA LEU A 26 -33.22 -14.72 8.86
C LEU A 26 -33.70 -15.64 7.74
N ASP A 27 -33.51 -16.94 7.93
CA ASP A 27 -33.64 -17.97 6.88
C ASP A 27 -32.78 -17.59 5.65
N ASP A 28 -33.42 -17.35 4.50
CA ASP A 28 -32.78 -16.92 3.25
C ASP A 28 -32.87 -15.40 3.01
N THR A 29 -33.37 -14.62 3.98
CA THR A 29 -33.59 -13.17 3.81
C THR A 29 -32.45 -12.37 4.43
N LEU A 30 -31.68 -11.69 3.59
CA LEU A 30 -30.70 -10.69 4.00
C LEU A 30 -31.43 -9.38 4.33
N MET A 31 -31.04 -8.75 5.44
CA MET A 31 -31.52 -7.43 5.82
C MET A 31 -30.31 -6.55 6.11
N VAL A 32 -30.30 -5.36 5.53
CA VAL A 32 -29.25 -4.37 5.72
C VAL A 32 -29.88 -3.07 6.20
N VAL A 33 -29.30 -2.52 7.27
CA VAL A 33 -29.65 -1.20 7.80
C VAL A 33 -28.48 -0.26 7.53
N HIS A 34 -28.75 0.90 6.96
CA HIS A 34 -27.75 1.94 6.74
C HIS A 34 -28.32 3.34 7.05
N ARG A 35 -27.44 4.33 7.12
CA ARG A 35 -27.80 5.75 7.29
C ARG A 35 -28.07 6.39 5.93
N ALA A 36 -28.89 7.43 5.90
CA ALA A 36 -29.02 8.38 4.80
C ALA A 36 -28.96 9.79 5.40
N MET A 37 -27.79 10.42 5.29
CA MET A 37 -27.46 11.68 5.95
C MET A 37 -26.70 12.62 5.01
N PRO A 38 -26.52 13.91 5.35
CA PRO A 38 -25.82 14.85 4.48
C PRO A 38 -24.32 14.58 4.29
N GLY A 39 -23.71 13.80 5.19
CA GLY A 39 -22.37 13.26 5.00
C GLY A 39 -21.51 13.17 6.23
N HIS A 40 -20.35 12.54 6.06
CA HIS A 40 -19.44 12.25 7.16
C HIS A 40 -18.69 13.51 7.63
N ASN A 41 -18.33 14.40 6.71
CA ASN A 41 -17.63 15.65 7.01
C ASN A 41 -18.54 16.86 6.87
N ARG A 42 -18.97 17.45 7.99
CA ARG A 42 -19.87 18.62 8.02
C ARG A 42 -19.35 19.83 7.22
N LYS A 43 -18.04 19.97 7.02
CA LYS A 43 -17.47 21.07 6.22
C LYS A 43 -17.68 20.90 4.71
N LEU A 44 -17.98 19.68 4.28
CA LEU A 44 -18.17 19.31 2.88
C LEU A 44 -19.62 18.88 2.59
N SER A 45 -20.41 18.67 3.64
CA SER A 45 -21.78 18.16 3.59
C SER A 45 -22.80 19.28 3.59
N GLY A 46 -23.95 18.98 3.03
CA GLY A 46 -25.17 19.74 3.17
C GLY A 46 -25.77 19.74 4.58
N ASP A 47 -26.95 20.35 4.71
CA ASP A 47 -27.78 20.45 5.90
C ASP A 47 -28.69 19.23 6.11
N ALA A 48 -28.96 18.94 7.37
CA ALA A 48 -29.93 17.90 7.74
C ALA A 48 -31.35 18.45 7.68
N ASP A 49 -32.30 17.60 7.32
CA ASP A 49 -33.71 17.93 7.13
C ASP A 49 -34.63 16.86 7.75
N ALA A 50 -35.92 16.87 7.40
CA ALA A 50 -36.89 15.90 7.89
C ALA A 50 -36.68 14.47 7.32
N ASP A 51 -36.01 14.37 6.17
CA ASP A 51 -35.69 13.11 5.49
C ASP A 51 -34.35 12.52 5.95
N THR A 52 -33.49 13.29 6.64
CA THR A 52 -32.30 12.77 7.32
C THR A 52 -32.67 11.64 8.28
N THR A 53 -32.14 10.44 8.03
CA THR A 53 -32.43 9.24 8.82
C THR A 53 -31.18 8.40 8.98
N TYR A 54 -31.07 7.75 10.13
CA TYR A 54 -29.92 6.92 10.45
C TYR A 54 -30.26 5.42 10.34
N SER A 55 -31.45 5.09 9.82
CA SER A 55 -31.98 3.73 9.81
C SER A 55 -32.88 3.44 8.59
N MET A 56 -32.28 3.48 7.40
CA MET A 56 -32.85 2.94 6.16
C MET A 56 -32.64 1.44 6.08
N ILE A 57 -33.70 0.71 5.72
CA ILE A 57 -33.72 -0.75 5.66
C ILE A 57 -33.92 -1.18 4.21
N VAL A 58 -33.07 -2.08 3.74
CA VAL A 58 -33.26 -2.81 2.48
C VAL A 58 -33.16 -4.31 2.72
N ARG A 59 -33.89 -5.09 1.92
CA ARG A 59 -34.00 -6.53 2.09
C ARG A 59 -33.75 -7.25 0.77
N SER A 60 -33.17 -8.44 0.86
CA SER A 60 -33.00 -9.33 -0.27
C SER A 60 -33.45 -10.73 0.08
N THR A 61 -34.24 -11.36 -0.79
CA THR A 61 -34.74 -12.73 -0.66
C THR A 61 -34.12 -13.69 -1.67
N ASP A 62 -33.15 -13.23 -2.46
CA ASP A 62 -32.51 -13.98 -3.54
C ASP A 62 -30.99 -14.09 -3.37
N GLY A 63 -30.52 -13.97 -2.13
CA GLY A 63 -29.10 -14.01 -1.79
C GLY A 63 -28.36 -12.76 -2.26
N GLY A 64 -28.99 -11.59 -2.20
CA GLY A 64 -28.41 -10.27 -2.46
C GLY A 64 -28.23 -9.92 -3.93
N ARG A 65 -28.98 -10.55 -4.84
CA ARG A 65 -28.99 -10.19 -6.27
C ARG A 65 -29.89 -9.00 -6.53
N THR A 66 -31.04 -8.95 -5.87
CA THR A 66 -31.95 -7.80 -5.89
C THR A 66 -32.26 -7.33 -4.47
N TRP A 67 -32.63 -6.05 -4.36
CA TRP A 67 -32.92 -5.38 -3.10
C TRP A 67 -34.29 -4.72 -3.17
N SER A 68 -35.03 -4.75 -2.06
CA SER A 68 -36.30 -4.05 -1.92
C SER A 68 -36.11 -2.53 -1.99
N GLU A 69 -37.20 -1.81 -2.27
CA GLU A 69 -37.24 -0.37 -2.04
C GLU A 69 -36.79 -0.03 -0.60
N PRO A 70 -35.98 1.03 -0.42
CA PRO A 70 -35.53 1.46 0.90
C PRO A 70 -36.69 1.89 1.80
N TYR A 71 -36.78 1.30 2.99
CA TYR A 71 -37.77 1.62 4.01
C TYR A 71 -37.13 2.40 5.17
N ASP A 72 -37.61 3.62 5.44
CA ASP A 72 -37.22 4.37 6.63
C ASP A 72 -37.97 3.84 7.85
N VAL A 73 -37.25 3.27 8.82
CA VAL A 73 -37.87 2.65 10.01
C VAL A 73 -38.71 3.64 10.82
N ARG A 74 -38.42 4.95 10.71
CA ARG A 74 -39.19 6.01 11.39
C ARG A 74 -40.66 6.04 10.98
N HIS A 75 -41.02 5.46 9.83
CA HIS A 75 -42.41 5.38 9.38
C HIS A 75 -43.32 4.54 10.29
N CYS A 76 -42.77 3.68 11.15
CA CYS A 76 -43.56 2.95 12.15
C CYS A 76 -43.70 3.68 13.49
N MET A 77 -43.04 4.84 13.66
CA MET A 77 -43.08 5.62 14.90
C MET A 77 -44.29 6.55 14.93
N SER A 78 -44.73 6.89 16.14
CA SER A 78 -45.61 8.05 16.31
C SER A 78 -44.85 9.33 15.97
N GLU A 79 -45.55 10.39 15.55
CA GLU A 79 -44.91 11.67 15.25
C GLU A 79 -44.17 12.25 16.47
N ALA A 80 -44.77 12.12 17.66
CA ALA A 80 -44.19 12.58 18.92
C ALA A 80 -42.87 11.85 19.25
N ASP A 81 -42.78 10.54 18.96
CA ASP A 81 -41.55 9.77 19.16
C ASP A 81 -40.52 10.06 18.06
N ARG A 82 -40.96 10.17 16.80
CA ARG A 82 -40.11 10.43 15.62
C ARG A 82 -39.36 11.76 15.74
N ASN A 83 -40.07 12.80 16.19
CA ASN A 83 -39.56 14.17 16.28
C ASN A 83 -39.22 14.58 17.72
N ARG A 84 -39.01 13.61 18.62
CA ARG A 84 -38.74 13.86 20.04
C ARG A 84 -37.49 14.73 20.23
N GLY A 85 -37.69 16.01 20.56
CA GLY A 85 -36.64 17.00 20.71
C GLY A 85 -36.07 17.56 19.39
N GLY A 86 -36.70 17.27 18.24
CA GLY A 86 -36.30 17.71 16.90
C GLY A 86 -36.11 16.55 15.92
N SER A 87 -36.00 16.86 14.62
CA SER A 87 -35.84 15.88 13.53
C SER A 87 -34.49 15.16 13.53
N VAL A 88 -33.44 15.81 14.01
CA VAL A 88 -32.08 15.25 14.13
C VAL A 88 -31.97 14.46 15.45
N PRO A 89 -31.52 13.19 15.41
CA PRO A 89 -31.30 12.37 16.60
C PRO A 89 -30.38 13.03 17.61
N LEU A 90 -30.66 12.78 18.89
CA LEU A 90 -29.98 13.41 20.02
C LEU A 90 -28.44 13.27 19.93
N SER A 91 -27.93 12.12 19.50
CA SER A 91 -26.49 11.83 19.33
C SER A 91 -25.82 12.60 18.19
N HIS A 92 -26.57 13.18 17.26
CA HIS A 92 -26.07 13.86 16.06
C HIS A 92 -26.30 15.38 16.04
N ARG A 93 -27.07 15.91 17.01
CA ARG A 93 -27.35 17.36 17.12
C ARG A 93 -26.08 18.19 17.20
N TYR A 94 -25.05 17.70 17.88
CA TYR A 94 -23.76 18.39 17.99
C TYR A 94 -23.13 18.75 16.63
N LYS A 95 -23.47 17.99 15.58
CA LYS A 95 -22.93 18.12 14.23
C LYS A 95 -23.91 18.83 13.29
N PHE A 96 -25.18 18.45 13.32
CA PHE A 96 -26.18 18.87 12.33
C PHE A 96 -27.29 19.79 12.86
N ALA A 97 -27.39 19.98 14.18
CA ALA A 97 -28.31 20.92 14.80
C ALA A 97 -27.68 21.53 16.08
N PRO A 98 -26.52 22.21 15.96
CA PRO A 98 -25.70 22.58 17.12
C PRO A 98 -26.38 23.56 18.08
N ASP A 99 -27.41 24.28 17.62
CA ASP A 99 -28.20 25.22 18.42
C ASP A 99 -29.39 24.56 19.12
N ASN A 100 -29.74 23.33 18.74
CA ASN A 100 -30.78 22.57 19.42
C ASN A 100 -30.23 22.01 20.74
N ARG A 101 -30.68 22.61 21.86
CA ARG A 101 -30.32 22.24 23.23
C ARG A 101 -31.31 21.30 23.90
N SER A 102 -32.34 20.83 23.19
CA SER A 102 -33.32 19.90 23.78
C SER A 102 -32.62 18.62 24.24
N PRO A 103 -32.86 18.15 25.49
CA PRO A 103 -32.33 16.88 25.97
C PRO A 103 -33.14 15.67 25.49
N LEU A 104 -34.32 15.90 24.89
CA LEU A 104 -35.27 14.86 24.53
C LEU A 104 -34.77 14.06 23.31
N GLY A 105 -34.89 12.73 23.35
CA GLY A 105 -34.53 11.81 22.27
C GLY A 105 -33.95 10.48 22.79
N TYR A 106 -33.51 9.61 21.88
CA TYR A 106 -32.91 8.34 22.25
C TYR A 106 -31.40 8.51 22.50
N LYS A 107 -30.88 7.92 23.58
CA LYS A 107 -29.46 7.95 23.96
C LYS A 107 -28.65 6.88 23.22
N LEU A 108 -28.84 6.80 21.91
CA LEU A 108 -28.23 5.79 21.03
C LEU A 108 -27.40 6.44 19.93
N HIS A 109 -26.35 5.75 19.51
CA HIS A 109 -25.56 6.10 18.33
C HIS A 109 -25.14 4.83 17.59
N LEU A 110 -25.19 4.87 16.25
CA LEU A 110 -24.93 3.73 15.34
C LEU A 110 -26.11 2.77 15.25
N ASN A 111 -25.98 1.78 14.37
CA ASN A 111 -26.96 0.71 14.17
C ASN A 111 -26.39 -0.61 14.66
N ALA A 112 -27.23 -1.41 15.33
CA ALA A 112 -27.01 -2.82 15.64
C ALA A 112 -28.21 -3.63 15.16
N LEU A 113 -27.96 -4.79 14.55
CA LEU A 113 -29.02 -5.65 14.01
C LEU A 113 -28.77 -7.11 14.40
N GLY A 114 -29.83 -7.84 14.71
CA GLY A 114 -29.75 -9.27 15.01
C GLY A 114 -31.07 -9.99 14.77
N THR A 115 -30.98 -11.32 14.71
CA THR A 115 -32.13 -12.22 14.64
C THR A 115 -32.27 -12.97 15.95
N THR A 116 -33.51 -13.31 16.28
CA THR A 116 -33.85 -14.03 17.49
C THR A 116 -34.32 -15.45 17.17
N ARG A 117 -34.17 -16.36 18.12
CA ARG A 117 -34.58 -17.76 18.01
C ARG A 117 -36.10 -17.92 17.80
N ASP A 118 -36.89 -16.92 18.19
CA ASP A 118 -38.33 -16.87 17.92
C ASP A 118 -38.68 -16.33 16.52
N GLY A 119 -37.70 -16.22 15.62
CA GLY A 119 -37.90 -15.82 14.23
C GLY A 119 -38.16 -14.33 14.03
N ALA A 120 -37.78 -13.49 14.99
CA ALA A 120 -37.89 -12.05 14.89
C ALA A 120 -36.55 -11.40 14.50
N VAL A 121 -36.63 -10.12 14.14
CA VAL A 121 -35.49 -9.27 13.84
C VAL A 121 -35.54 -8.08 14.79
N ILE A 122 -34.42 -7.77 15.42
CA ILE A 122 -34.29 -6.66 16.37
C ILE A 122 -33.26 -5.68 15.83
N LEU A 123 -33.64 -4.40 15.79
CA LEU A 123 -32.81 -3.26 15.40
C LEU A 123 -32.71 -2.31 16.58
N VAL A 124 -31.49 -1.90 16.91
CA VAL A 124 -31.21 -0.78 17.81
C VAL A 124 -30.51 0.31 16.99
N SER A 125 -31.03 1.54 17.02
CA SER A 125 -30.48 2.64 16.24
C SER A 125 -30.58 3.99 16.93
N ASP A 126 -30.02 5.03 16.30
CA ASP A 126 -30.17 6.44 16.69
C ASP A 126 -31.64 6.88 16.93
N HIS A 127 -32.63 6.12 16.43
CA HIS A 127 -34.06 6.41 16.58
C HIS A 127 -34.80 5.55 17.63
N GLY A 128 -34.10 4.66 18.35
CA GLY A 128 -34.70 3.78 19.35
C GLY A 128 -34.53 2.30 19.01
N VAL A 129 -35.42 1.46 19.54
CA VAL A 129 -35.40 0.01 19.34
C VAL A 129 -36.62 -0.42 18.54
N PHE A 130 -36.43 -1.31 17.57
CA PHE A 130 -37.46 -1.76 16.65
C PHE A 130 -37.42 -3.27 16.52
N ARG A 131 -38.60 -3.88 16.47
CA ARG A 131 -38.74 -5.33 16.31
C ARG A 131 -39.64 -5.66 15.13
N SER A 132 -39.22 -6.59 14.28
CA SER A 132 -40.00 -7.14 13.18
C SER A 132 -40.28 -8.62 13.41
N LEU A 133 -41.50 -9.05 13.09
CA LEU A 133 -41.95 -10.44 13.17
C LEU A 133 -42.08 -11.12 11.80
N ASP A 134 -41.78 -10.38 10.73
CA ASP A 134 -42.08 -10.76 9.34
C ASP A 134 -40.88 -10.52 8.42
N LYS A 135 -39.68 -10.81 8.94
CA LYS A 135 -38.41 -10.71 8.20
C LYS A 135 -38.15 -9.29 7.68
N GLY A 136 -38.45 -8.30 8.50
CA GLY A 136 -38.19 -6.88 8.25
C GLY A 136 -39.17 -6.21 7.29
N ARG A 137 -40.33 -6.81 6.98
CA ARG A 137 -41.36 -6.18 6.13
C ARG A 137 -42.08 -5.07 6.89
N THR A 138 -42.45 -5.33 8.13
CA THR A 138 -43.05 -4.36 9.05
C THR A 138 -42.28 -4.34 10.37
N TRP A 139 -42.37 -3.21 11.06
CA TRP A 139 -41.61 -2.93 12.27
C TRP A 139 -42.51 -2.36 13.35
N LYS A 140 -42.29 -2.80 14.59
CA LYS A 140 -42.87 -2.24 15.81
C LYS A 140 -41.78 -1.44 16.53
N HIS A 141 -42.08 -0.18 16.84
CA HIS A 141 -41.22 0.67 17.67
C HIS A 141 -41.41 0.34 19.17
N LEU A 142 -40.32 0.03 19.86
CA LEU A 142 -40.26 -0.23 21.31
C LEU A 142 -39.90 1.08 22.03
N ARG A 143 -40.89 1.96 22.09
CA ARG A 143 -40.74 3.42 22.33
C ARG A 143 -40.04 3.86 23.61
N GLU A 144 -39.93 3.01 24.62
CA GLU A 144 -39.32 3.38 25.90
C GLU A 144 -37.85 2.96 25.99
N ALA A 145 -37.39 2.01 25.16
CA ALA A 145 -36.03 1.51 25.21
C ALA A 145 -35.02 2.61 24.82
N PHE A 146 -34.05 2.87 25.70
CA PHE A 146 -33.02 3.90 25.55
C PHE A 146 -33.52 5.35 25.40
N ARG A 147 -34.81 5.62 25.66
CA ARG A 147 -35.36 6.98 25.69
C ARG A 147 -34.73 7.76 26.85
N GLU A 148 -34.49 9.06 26.69
CA GLU A 148 -33.67 9.84 27.62
C GLU A 148 -34.18 9.84 29.07
N ASP A 149 -35.49 9.71 29.26
CA ASP A 149 -36.22 9.67 30.54
C ASP A 149 -36.38 8.25 31.12
N ARG A 150 -35.97 7.22 30.36
CA ARG A 150 -36.02 5.81 30.75
C ARG A 150 -34.63 5.16 30.80
N HIS A 151 -33.62 5.83 30.28
CA HIS A 151 -32.24 5.37 30.27
C HIS A 151 -31.32 6.34 31.01
N GLU A 152 -30.92 5.91 32.21
CA GLU A 152 -29.90 6.58 33.01
C GLU A 152 -28.51 6.28 32.45
N GLY A 153 -27.66 7.30 32.36
CA GLY A 153 -26.28 7.15 31.90
C GLY A 153 -25.95 7.80 30.55
N PRO A 154 -24.75 7.49 30.01
CA PRO A 154 -24.19 8.11 28.81
C PRO A 154 -24.86 7.61 27.52
N PHE A 155 -24.52 8.21 26.38
CA PHE A 155 -24.91 7.67 25.07
C PHE A 155 -24.28 6.30 24.83
N VAL A 156 -25.10 5.39 24.32
CA VAL A 156 -24.72 4.03 23.99
C VAL A 156 -24.32 3.97 22.52
N TYR A 157 -23.02 3.83 22.26
CA TYR A 157 -22.48 3.67 20.91
C TYR A 157 -22.43 2.19 20.60
N VAL A 158 -23.40 1.72 19.82
CA VAL A 158 -23.59 0.29 19.60
C VAL A 158 -22.61 -0.26 18.57
N GLY A 159 -22.11 -1.46 18.84
CA GLY A 159 -21.48 -2.30 17.82
C GLY A 159 -22.53 -2.86 16.84
N PRO A 160 -22.11 -3.54 15.77
CA PRO A 160 -23.00 -3.85 14.67
C PRO A 160 -23.97 -5.02 14.92
N ARG A 161 -23.75 -5.81 15.97
CA ARG A 161 -24.48 -7.07 16.21
C ARG A 161 -25.30 -7.06 17.49
N ILE A 162 -26.46 -7.70 17.42
CA ILE A 162 -27.24 -8.15 18.58
C ILE A 162 -27.24 -9.69 18.57
N ILE A 163 -26.90 -10.29 19.70
CA ILE A 163 -26.85 -11.75 19.86
C ILE A 163 -28.03 -12.20 20.71
N ASP A 164 -28.79 -13.20 20.24
CA ASP A 164 -29.75 -13.90 21.09
C ASP A 164 -29.05 -15.04 21.83
N HIS A 165 -28.54 -14.74 23.03
CA HIS A 165 -27.78 -15.67 23.86
C HIS A 165 -28.70 -16.71 24.50
N PRO A 166 -28.35 -18.01 24.48
CA PRO A 166 -29.23 -19.07 24.93
C PRO A 166 -29.78 -18.86 26.35
N GLU A 167 -28.91 -18.45 27.27
CA GLU A 167 -29.20 -18.31 28.71
C GLU A 167 -29.49 -16.88 29.17
N HIS A 168 -29.18 -15.87 28.35
CA HIS A 168 -29.17 -14.48 28.80
C HIS A 168 -30.12 -13.58 28.02
N GLY A 169 -30.74 -14.10 26.95
CA GLY A 169 -31.60 -13.32 26.07
C GLY A 169 -30.76 -12.45 25.13
N LEU A 170 -31.31 -11.30 24.74
CA LEU A 170 -30.65 -10.43 23.78
C LEU A 170 -29.48 -9.71 24.44
N LEU A 171 -28.31 -9.78 23.81
CA LEU A 171 -27.10 -9.07 24.19
C LEU A 171 -26.74 -8.06 23.11
N LEU A 172 -26.55 -6.81 23.54
CA LEU A 172 -26.11 -5.69 22.74
C LEU A 172 -24.76 -5.21 23.29
N PHE A 173 -23.79 -5.02 22.41
CA PHE A 173 -22.42 -4.65 22.79
C PHE A 173 -22.15 -3.21 22.37
N ALA A 174 -21.53 -2.43 23.24
CA ALA A 174 -21.34 -1.00 23.04
C ALA A 174 -20.08 -0.46 23.72
N HIS A 175 -19.69 0.75 23.32
CA HIS A 175 -18.82 1.61 24.09
C HIS A 175 -19.55 2.88 24.50
N HIS A 176 -18.98 3.64 25.44
CA HIS A 176 -19.53 4.92 25.88
C HIS A 176 -18.57 6.06 25.58
N HIS A 177 -19.10 7.17 25.10
CA HIS A 177 -18.36 8.41 25.00
C HIS A 177 -18.58 9.28 26.25
N VAL A 178 -17.51 9.92 26.70
CA VAL A 178 -17.57 11.07 27.60
C VAL A 178 -17.91 12.28 26.75
N PHE A 179 -19.02 12.95 27.08
CA PHE A 179 -19.45 14.18 26.40
C PHE A 179 -18.96 15.40 27.16
N LYS A 180 -18.48 16.41 26.43
CA LYS A 180 -18.13 17.75 26.94
C LYS A 180 -18.76 18.79 26.03
N ASN A 181 -19.46 19.78 26.59
CA ASN A 181 -20.16 20.82 25.83
C ASN A 181 -21.06 20.25 24.71
N HIS A 182 -21.84 19.20 25.03
CA HIS A 182 -22.74 18.50 24.11
C HIS A 182 -22.04 17.84 22.91
N ARG A 183 -20.72 17.60 22.98
CA ARG A 183 -19.93 16.94 21.93
C ARG A 183 -19.21 15.70 22.48
N PRO A 184 -19.06 14.63 21.69
CA PRO A 184 -18.19 13.52 22.07
C PRO A 184 -16.74 14.02 22.27
N HIS A 185 -16.13 13.68 23.40
CA HIS A 185 -14.80 14.17 23.78
C HIS A 185 -13.78 13.03 23.95
N ASP A 186 -14.12 11.98 24.69
CA ASP A 186 -13.26 10.79 24.88
C ASP A 186 -14.12 9.52 24.96
N ILE A 187 -13.48 8.36 24.96
CA ILE A 187 -14.11 7.04 25.11
C ILE A 187 -13.78 6.47 26.48
N GLN A 188 -14.80 5.93 27.15
CA GLN A 188 -14.63 5.22 28.42
C GLN A 188 -13.89 3.90 28.20
N ARG A 189 -13.02 3.52 29.14
CA ARG A 189 -12.22 2.29 29.10
C ARG A 189 -13.03 1.09 29.62
N GLU A 190 -14.18 0.84 29.03
CA GLU A 190 -15.04 -0.29 29.34
C GLU A 190 -15.66 -0.86 28.07
N LEU A 191 -15.92 -2.17 28.07
CA LEU A 191 -16.89 -2.76 27.16
C LEU A 191 -18.25 -2.77 27.88
N ALA A 192 -19.26 -2.14 27.29
CA ALA A 192 -20.61 -2.15 27.80
C ALA A 192 -21.40 -3.28 27.15
N VAL A 193 -22.12 -4.05 27.97
CA VAL A 193 -23.02 -5.11 27.51
C VAL A 193 -24.40 -4.84 28.06
N TYR A 194 -25.36 -4.67 27.17
CA TYR A 194 -26.76 -4.48 27.50
C TYR A 194 -27.50 -5.79 27.29
N ARG A 195 -28.28 -6.19 28.29
CA ARG A 195 -29.08 -7.41 28.25
C ARG A 195 -30.57 -7.10 28.23
N SER A 196 -31.31 -7.74 27.34
CA SER A 196 -32.78 -7.76 27.39
C SER A 196 -33.30 -9.18 27.52
N ARG A 197 -34.19 -9.38 28.50
CA ARG A 197 -34.92 -10.64 28.74
C ARG A 197 -36.36 -10.59 28.22
N ASP A 198 -36.83 -9.43 27.82
CA ASP A 198 -38.20 -9.11 27.42
C ASP A 198 -38.28 -8.70 25.94
N ARG A 199 -37.47 -9.37 25.11
CA ARG A 199 -37.50 -9.22 23.64
C ARG A 199 -37.20 -7.80 23.13
N GLY A 200 -36.39 -7.06 23.88
CA GLY A 200 -35.87 -5.74 23.50
C GLY A 200 -36.62 -4.56 24.12
N GLU A 201 -37.64 -4.80 24.95
CA GLU A 201 -38.43 -3.73 25.58
C GLU A 201 -37.62 -3.01 26.68
N ARG A 202 -36.81 -3.73 27.46
CA ARG A 202 -35.92 -3.17 28.50
C ARG A 202 -34.52 -3.74 28.40
N TRP A 203 -33.54 -2.91 28.77
CA TRP A 203 -32.11 -3.24 28.66
C TRP A 203 -31.35 -2.91 29.94
N GLU A 204 -30.70 -3.92 30.50
CA GLU A 204 -29.89 -3.82 31.71
C GLU A 204 -28.42 -3.73 31.35
N LYS A 205 -27.72 -2.72 31.85
CA LYS A 205 -26.28 -2.51 31.59
C LYS A 205 -25.42 -3.35 32.52
N THR A 206 -24.44 -4.05 31.94
CA THR A 206 -23.23 -4.53 32.62
C THR A 206 -22.01 -3.85 31.99
N ARG A 207 -20.96 -3.63 32.78
CA ARG A 207 -19.67 -3.10 32.30
C ARG A 207 -18.56 -4.08 32.58
N LEU A 208 -17.68 -4.26 31.61
CA LEU A 208 -16.46 -5.03 31.75
C LEU A 208 -15.26 -4.07 31.68
N ALA A 209 -14.46 -4.04 32.74
CA ALA A 209 -13.25 -3.23 32.76
C ALA A 209 -12.19 -3.81 31.81
N LEU A 210 -11.38 -2.92 31.24
CA LEU A 210 -10.31 -3.23 30.31
C LEU A 210 -8.96 -2.68 30.77
N PRO A 211 -7.84 -3.26 30.32
CA PRO A 211 -6.52 -2.72 30.59
C PRO A 211 -6.33 -1.27 30.10
N GLU A 212 -5.43 -0.52 30.73
CA GLU A 212 -5.18 0.90 30.41
C GLU A 212 -4.70 1.16 28.98
N TRP A 213 -4.18 0.16 28.28
CA TRP A 213 -3.76 0.32 26.88
C TRP A 213 -4.92 0.12 25.89
N CYS A 214 -6.12 -0.25 26.35
CA CYS A 214 -7.28 -0.54 25.52
C CYS A 214 -8.40 0.48 25.74
N LYS A 215 -8.82 1.16 24.67
CA LYS A 215 -10.07 1.95 24.60
C LYS A 215 -10.93 1.34 23.49
N PRO A 216 -11.89 0.46 23.80
CA PRO A 216 -12.67 -0.20 22.76
C PRO A 216 -13.63 0.78 22.11
N ALA A 217 -13.74 0.74 20.79
CA ALA A 217 -14.83 1.35 20.06
C ALA A 217 -15.42 0.38 19.06
N GLU A 218 -16.74 0.49 18.87
CA GLU A 218 -17.54 -0.22 17.87
C GLU A 218 -17.29 -1.74 17.93
N PRO A 219 -17.63 -2.39 19.05
CA PRO A 219 -17.28 -3.79 19.27
C PRO A 219 -18.09 -4.73 18.37
N ASP A 220 -17.42 -5.47 17.50
CA ASP A 220 -18.05 -6.57 16.75
C ASP A 220 -17.85 -7.88 17.50
N VAL A 221 -18.94 -8.52 17.91
CA VAL A 221 -18.95 -9.65 18.84
C VAL A 221 -19.72 -10.82 18.24
N ILE A 222 -19.13 -12.01 18.35
CA ILE A 222 -19.79 -13.28 18.03
C ILE A 222 -19.86 -14.17 19.28
N PHE A 223 -20.79 -15.11 19.28
CA PHE A 223 -20.87 -16.18 20.28
C PHE A 223 -20.43 -17.49 19.63
N HIS A 224 -19.37 -18.10 20.13
CA HIS A 224 -18.79 -19.33 19.60
C HIS A 224 -18.17 -20.17 20.71
N GLY A 225 -18.51 -21.47 20.76
CA GLY A 225 -17.96 -22.41 21.75
C GLY A 225 -18.21 -21.96 23.20
N ASP A 226 -19.42 -21.49 23.49
CA ASP A 226 -19.87 -20.94 24.79
C ASP A 226 -19.17 -19.65 25.24
N GLN A 227 -18.37 -19.02 24.39
CA GLN A 227 -17.67 -17.78 24.71
C GLN A 227 -18.08 -16.64 23.79
N LEU A 228 -18.03 -15.41 24.33
CA LEU A 228 -18.12 -14.20 23.53
C LEU A 228 -16.73 -13.83 23.04
N VAL A 229 -16.62 -13.67 21.73
CA VAL A 229 -15.37 -13.34 21.03
C VAL A 229 -15.59 -12.03 20.31
N ALA A 230 -14.72 -11.05 20.56
CA ALA A 230 -14.87 -9.71 20.01
C ALA A 230 -13.61 -9.24 19.28
N MET A 231 -13.85 -8.42 18.26
CA MET A 231 -12.85 -7.58 17.63
C MET A 231 -13.30 -6.12 17.77
N VAL A 232 -12.42 -5.26 18.27
CA VAL A 232 -12.73 -3.86 18.55
C VAL A 232 -11.68 -2.94 17.95
N ARG A 233 -12.09 -1.71 17.62
CA ARG A 233 -11.14 -0.62 17.37
C ARG A 233 -10.48 -0.25 18.69
N ASN A 234 -9.15 -0.27 18.77
CA ASN A 234 -8.47 0.23 19.96
C ASN A 234 -8.12 1.72 19.79
N GLN A 235 -8.92 2.59 20.38
CA GLN A 235 -8.81 4.05 20.29
C GLN A 235 -7.73 4.67 21.19
N ALA A 236 -7.02 3.87 21.99
CA ALA A 236 -5.88 4.38 22.75
C ALA A 236 -4.68 4.68 21.80
N PRO A 237 -4.16 3.72 21.02
CA PRO A 237 -3.23 4.00 19.93
C PRO A 237 -3.95 4.41 18.63
N ALA A 238 -5.28 4.23 18.57
CA ALA A 238 -6.19 4.49 17.45
C ALA A 238 -5.95 3.66 16.17
N ASN A 239 -4.76 3.10 15.96
CA ASN A 239 -4.30 2.54 14.70
C ASN A 239 -4.18 1.00 14.69
N ILE A 240 -4.88 0.31 15.59
CA ILE A 240 -4.80 -1.13 15.74
C ILE A 240 -6.13 -1.72 16.20
N LEU A 241 -6.43 -2.93 15.74
CA LEU A 241 -7.54 -3.72 16.27
C LEU A 241 -7.08 -4.52 17.50
N ALA A 242 -7.97 -4.66 18.47
CA ALA A 242 -7.76 -5.52 19.64
C ALA A 242 -8.78 -6.66 19.65
N GLN A 243 -8.30 -7.86 19.96
CA GLN A 243 -9.14 -9.03 20.14
C GLN A 243 -9.47 -9.22 21.61
N MET A 244 -10.66 -9.73 21.92
CA MET A 244 -11.12 -9.99 23.28
C MET A 244 -11.91 -11.28 23.34
N ARG A 245 -11.77 -12.02 24.45
CA ARG A 245 -12.60 -13.16 24.77
C ARG A 245 -13.07 -13.08 26.22
N PHE A 246 -14.36 -13.30 26.44
CA PHE A 246 -14.99 -13.13 27.74
C PHE A 246 -16.31 -13.88 27.81
N ASP A 247 -16.80 -14.03 29.03
CA ASP A 247 -18.11 -14.59 29.32
C ASP A 247 -19.02 -13.46 29.84
N PHE A 248 -20.32 -13.61 29.62
CA PHE A 248 -21.28 -12.67 30.18
C PHE A 248 -21.24 -12.72 31.71
N GLY A 249 -21.23 -11.54 32.35
CA GLY A 249 -21.14 -11.42 33.81
C GLY A 249 -19.71 -11.24 34.34
N ASN A 250 -18.67 -11.40 33.51
CA ASN A 250 -17.30 -11.04 33.90
C ASN A 250 -17.21 -9.55 34.27
N ALA A 251 -16.53 -9.23 35.38
CA ALA A 251 -16.28 -7.83 35.76
C ALA A 251 -15.10 -7.20 35.00
N VAL A 252 -14.17 -8.03 34.52
CA VAL A 252 -12.92 -7.60 33.86
C VAL A 252 -12.61 -8.56 32.70
N ILE A 253 -12.21 -8.01 31.55
CA ILE A 253 -11.71 -8.82 30.43
C ILE A 253 -10.20 -8.98 30.58
N ARG A 254 -9.74 -10.21 30.85
CA ARG A 254 -8.31 -10.54 30.96
C ARG A 254 -7.74 -11.15 29.68
N ASP A 255 -8.56 -11.82 28.88
CA ASP A 255 -8.14 -12.39 27.60
C ASP A 255 -8.30 -11.37 26.47
N VAL A 256 -7.40 -10.40 26.47
CA VAL A 256 -7.42 -9.24 25.56
C VAL A 256 -6.00 -8.94 25.08
N ALA A 257 -5.85 -8.74 23.77
CA ALA A 257 -4.54 -8.48 23.15
C ALA A 257 -4.69 -7.59 21.90
N ASN A 258 -3.67 -6.76 21.66
CA ASN A 258 -3.52 -6.06 20.39
C ASN A 258 -3.17 -7.08 19.29
N THR A 259 -3.80 -6.94 18.13
CA THR A 259 -3.54 -7.81 16.98
C THR A 259 -2.36 -7.30 16.15
N ASN A 260 -1.93 -8.06 15.13
CA ASN A 260 -0.99 -7.59 14.11
C ASN A 260 -1.67 -6.75 12.99
N MET A 261 -2.99 -6.51 13.08
CA MET A 261 -3.76 -5.72 12.11
C MET A 261 -3.62 -4.21 12.37
N LYS A 262 -2.45 -3.66 12.01
CA LYS A 262 -2.10 -2.23 12.18
C LYS A 262 -2.34 -1.41 10.93
N THR A 263 -2.69 -0.14 11.14
CA THR A 263 -2.86 0.88 10.10
C THR A 263 -1.95 2.08 10.40
N ARG A 264 -1.71 2.92 9.39
CA ARG A 264 -1.01 4.22 9.55
C ARG A 264 -1.92 5.27 10.18
N ARG A 265 -3.23 5.11 10.01
CA ARG A 265 -4.28 5.99 10.53
C ARG A 265 -5.19 5.24 11.48
N SER A 266 -6.30 5.84 11.92
CA SER A 266 -7.24 5.15 12.79
C SER A 266 -7.84 3.93 12.09
N VAL A 267 -7.85 2.77 12.76
CA VAL A 267 -8.58 1.59 12.28
C VAL A 267 -10.07 1.87 12.23
N ASP A 268 -10.75 1.17 11.34
CA ASP A 268 -12.20 1.20 11.23
C ASP A 268 -12.85 -0.02 11.88
N THR A 269 -14.18 -0.02 11.97
CA THR A 269 -14.92 -1.22 12.39
C THR A 269 -14.59 -2.37 11.46
N SER A 270 -14.25 -3.50 12.06
CA SER A 270 -13.98 -4.76 11.35
C SER A 270 -15.20 -5.66 11.38
N ALA A 271 -15.30 -6.60 10.45
CA ALA A 271 -16.29 -7.67 10.53
C ALA A 271 -15.63 -8.99 10.95
N LEU A 272 -15.95 -9.46 12.15
CA LEU A 272 -15.54 -10.74 12.72
C LEU A 272 -16.60 -11.81 12.41
N CYS A 273 -16.14 -13.01 12.08
CA CYS A 273 -16.97 -14.21 12.09
C CYS A 273 -16.17 -15.45 12.52
N PHE A 274 -16.89 -16.53 12.82
CA PHE A 274 -16.35 -17.87 12.78
C PHE A 274 -16.73 -18.51 11.45
N ASN A 275 -15.75 -18.99 10.69
CA ASN A 275 -15.99 -19.63 9.41
C ASN A 275 -16.19 -21.14 9.62
N PRO A 276 -17.38 -21.69 9.33
CA PRO A 276 -17.70 -23.09 9.60
C PRO A 276 -16.99 -24.08 8.69
N VAL A 277 -16.45 -23.63 7.54
CA VAL A 277 -15.71 -24.48 6.59
C VAL A 277 -14.27 -24.64 7.05
N THR A 278 -13.60 -23.54 7.38
CA THR A 278 -12.19 -23.55 7.79
C THR A 278 -11.99 -23.81 9.28
N LYS A 279 -13.06 -23.69 10.08
CA LYS A 279 -13.05 -23.75 11.55
C LYS A 279 -12.16 -22.68 12.19
N ARG A 280 -12.06 -21.52 11.54
CA ARG A 280 -11.20 -20.41 11.98
C ARG A 280 -12.02 -19.17 12.27
N TYR A 281 -11.54 -18.34 13.17
CA TYR A 281 -12.00 -16.96 13.25
C TYR A 281 -11.46 -16.20 12.05
N GLU A 282 -12.29 -15.35 11.46
CA GLU A 282 -11.93 -14.55 10.30
C GLU A 282 -12.35 -13.10 10.51
N VAL A 283 -11.46 -12.18 10.15
CA VAL A 283 -11.65 -10.75 10.32
C VAL A 283 -11.49 -10.08 8.97
N VAL A 284 -12.51 -9.32 8.58
CA VAL A 284 -12.46 -8.40 7.46
C VAL A 284 -12.07 -7.03 7.99
N GLN A 285 -10.89 -6.57 7.61
CA GLN A 285 -10.35 -5.28 8.01
C GLN A 285 -10.42 -4.29 6.85
N SER A 286 -11.00 -3.12 7.09
CA SER A 286 -10.74 -1.97 6.23
C SER A 286 -9.41 -1.30 6.56
N LYS A 287 -8.61 -1.04 5.52
CA LYS A 287 -7.40 -0.22 5.60
C LYS A 287 -7.58 1.04 4.75
N ARG A 288 -8.15 2.06 5.39
CA ARG A 288 -8.62 3.29 4.76
C ARG A 288 -7.53 4.05 4.00
N GLU A 289 -6.32 4.15 4.55
CA GLU A 289 -5.21 4.84 3.89
C GLU A 289 -4.73 4.18 2.60
N ASP A 290 -5.02 2.88 2.42
CA ASP A 290 -4.63 2.11 1.24
C ASP A 290 -5.83 1.83 0.33
N MET A 291 -7.02 2.37 0.66
CA MET A 291 -8.28 2.11 -0.04
C MET A 291 -8.47 0.62 -0.31
N SER A 292 -8.38 -0.19 0.74
CA SER A 292 -8.46 -1.65 0.64
C SER A 292 -9.27 -2.32 1.75
N ILE A 293 -9.80 -3.50 1.43
CA ILE A 293 -10.44 -4.43 2.36
C ILE A 293 -9.61 -5.71 2.37
N ASN A 294 -9.17 -6.12 3.55
CA ASN A 294 -8.25 -7.23 3.77
C ASN A 294 -8.93 -8.33 4.58
N LEU A 295 -8.55 -9.58 4.33
CA LEU A 295 -9.01 -10.74 5.08
C LEU A 295 -7.87 -11.30 5.92
N PHE A 296 -8.17 -11.56 7.19
CA PHE A 296 -7.28 -12.23 8.13
C PHE A 296 -7.98 -13.42 8.77
N SER A 297 -7.22 -14.42 9.21
CA SER A 297 -7.76 -15.56 9.95
C SER A 297 -6.87 -16.01 11.10
N MET A 298 -7.46 -16.70 12.08
CA MET A 298 -6.75 -17.30 13.21
C MET A 298 -7.46 -18.58 13.65
N ALA A 299 -6.69 -19.62 14.00
CA ALA A 299 -7.26 -20.82 14.61
C ALA A 299 -7.70 -20.49 16.05
N PRO A 300 -8.79 -21.09 16.57
CA PRO A 300 -9.20 -20.88 17.96
C PRO A 300 -8.11 -21.19 18.99
N GLU A 301 -7.31 -22.23 18.75
CA GLU A 301 -6.19 -22.65 19.60
C GLU A 301 -5.04 -21.63 19.63
N ASP A 302 -4.85 -20.88 18.54
CA ASP A 302 -3.82 -19.84 18.41
C ASP A 302 -4.23 -18.51 19.07
N TRP A 303 -5.43 -18.43 19.67
CA TRP A 303 -6.00 -17.18 20.16
C TRP A 303 -5.02 -16.34 20.99
N ARG A 304 -4.29 -16.97 21.91
CA ARG A 304 -3.34 -16.28 22.81
C ARG A 304 -2.20 -15.56 22.08
N THR A 305 -1.89 -15.94 20.84
CA THR A 305 -0.81 -15.33 20.05
C THR A 305 -1.16 -13.92 19.55
N ALA A 306 -2.45 -13.66 19.33
CA ALA A 306 -2.97 -12.47 18.65
C ALA A 306 -2.29 -12.15 17.30
N ASN A 307 -1.66 -13.16 16.68
CA ASN A 307 -0.95 -13.03 15.42
C ASN A 307 -1.81 -13.60 14.29
N TRP A 308 -2.62 -12.75 13.68
CA TRP A 308 -3.56 -13.16 12.65
C TRP A 308 -2.86 -13.37 11.31
N ARG A 309 -3.18 -14.48 10.63
CA ARG A 309 -2.66 -14.77 9.30
C ARG A 309 -3.37 -13.89 8.27
N PHE A 310 -2.62 -13.14 7.48
CA PHE A 310 -3.17 -12.44 6.32
C PHE A 310 -3.51 -13.45 5.22
N GLU A 311 -4.77 -13.46 4.78
CA GLU A 311 -5.28 -14.38 3.76
C GLU A 311 -5.33 -13.74 2.37
N GLY A 312 -5.41 -12.42 2.30
CA GLY A 312 -5.43 -11.71 1.02
C GLY A 312 -6.19 -10.39 1.08
N GLN A 313 -6.11 -9.67 -0.03
CA GLN A 313 -6.82 -8.42 -0.24
C GLN A 313 -8.10 -8.68 -1.03
N LEU A 314 -9.26 -8.53 -0.39
CA LEU A 314 -10.57 -8.78 -0.99
C LEU A 314 -10.95 -7.69 -2.00
N LEU A 315 -10.52 -6.45 -1.75
CA LEU A 315 -10.80 -5.30 -2.58
C LEU A 315 -9.67 -4.27 -2.45
N LYS A 316 -9.28 -3.66 -3.57
CA LYS A 316 -8.46 -2.45 -3.60
C LYS A 316 -8.92 -1.55 -4.73
N ARG A 317 -8.92 -0.24 -4.48
CA ARG A 317 -9.25 0.77 -5.48
C ARG A 317 -8.24 1.90 -5.42
N LYS A 318 -8.00 2.55 -6.56
CA LYS A 318 -7.24 3.80 -6.59
C LYS A 318 -8.03 4.89 -5.86
N GLY A 319 -7.33 5.73 -5.12
CA GLY A 319 -7.91 6.86 -4.40
C GLY A 319 -7.08 7.27 -3.18
N ALA A 320 -7.46 8.38 -2.58
CA ALA A 320 -6.86 8.91 -1.37
C ALA A 320 -7.94 9.14 -0.30
N PHE A 321 -7.73 8.57 0.88
CA PHE A 321 -8.59 8.74 2.05
C PHE A 321 -8.83 10.22 2.37
N TYR A 322 -10.09 10.58 2.60
CA TYR A 322 -10.61 11.93 2.85
C TYR A 322 -10.38 12.97 1.74
N SER A 323 -9.80 12.57 0.62
CA SER A 323 -9.65 13.42 -0.57
C SER A 323 -10.59 12.96 -1.68
N THR A 324 -10.43 11.73 -2.14
CA THR A 324 -11.29 11.18 -3.20
C THR A 324 -12.37 10.24 -2.65
N ALA A 325 -12.20 9.74 -1.42
CA ALA A 325 -13.16 8.86 -0.77
C ALA A 325 -13.06 8.91 0.77
N ASP A 326 -14.16 8.68 1.47
CA ASP A 326 -14.23 8.49 2.93
C ASP A 326 -13.54 7.18 3.40
N GLY A 327 -13.09 6.36 2.44
CA GLY A 327 -12.53 5.03 2.68
C GLY A 327 -13.57 3.93 2.41
N PHE A 328 -13.20 2.71 2.79
CA PHE A 328 -14.16 1.62 2.96
C PHE A 328 -14.47 1.52 4.43
N HIS A 329 -15.74 1.51 4.80
CA HIS A 329 -16.15 1.33 6.20
C HIS A 329 -16.97 0.06 6.27
N THR A 330 -16.35 -1.02 6.74
CA THR A 330 -17.03 -2.29 6.98
C THR A 330 -17.90 -2.16 8.23
N GLY A 331 -19.20 -2.37 8.08
CA GLY A 331 -20.14 -2.24 9.19
C GLY A 331 -20.78 -3.55 9.62
N GLY A 332 -20.95 -4.53 8.72
CA GLY A 332 -21.52 -5.83 9.09
C GLY A 332 -21.24 -6.91 8.07
N ALA A 333 -21.22 -8.17 8.53
CA ALA A 333 -21.11 -9.33 7.66
C ALA A 333 -21.98 -10.50 8.14
N VAL A 334 -22.50 -11.24 7.18
CA VAL A 334 -23.35 -12.41 7.36
C VAL A 334 -22.65 -13.63 6.77
N VAL A 335 -22.64 -14.73 7.52
CA VAL A 335 -22.27 -16.06 6.99
C VAL A 335 -23.54 -16.73 6.48
N ASP A 336 -23.59 -17.05 5.19
CA ASP A 336 -24.64 -17.84 4.56
C ASP A 336 -24.10 -19.24 4.29
N GLU A 337 -24.28 -20.12 5.27
CA GLU A 337 -23.78 -21.50 5.21
C GLU A 337 -24.44 -22.30 4.08
N LYS A 338 -25.73 -22.06 3.83
CA LYS A 338 -26.50 -22.75 2.78
C LYS A 338 -25.92 -22.48 1.40
N ARG A 339 -25.46 -21.24 1.14
CA ARG A 339 -24.81 -20.86 -0.11
C ARG A 339 -23.28 -21.00 -0.08
N GLY A 340 -22.70 -21.34 1.08
CA GLY A 340 -21.26 -21.49 1.24
C GLY A 340 -20.47 -20.17 1.10
N VAL A 341 -21.09 -19.03 1.45
CA VAL A 341 -20.50 -17.70 1.26
C VAL A 341 -20.57 -16.82 2.51
N GLN A 342 -19.74 -15.79 2.55
CA GLN A 342 -19.90 -14.64 3.44
C GLN A 342 -20.30 -13.41 2.61
N HIS A 343 -21.34 -12.70 3.06
CA HIS A 343 -21.71 -11.38 2.56
C HIS A 343 -21.16 -10.31 3.50
N ILE A 344 -20.32 -9.42 2.99
CA ILE A 344 -19.69 -8.32 3.72
C ILE A 344 -20.29 -7.02 3.20
N PHE A 345 -20.76 -6.16 4.11
CA PHE A 345 -21.37 -4.89 3.78
C PHE A 345 -20.48 -3.74 4.20
N PHE A 346 -20.28 -2.81 3.27
CA PHE A 346 -19.46 -1.63 3.49
C PHE A 346 -20.01 -0.46 2.71
N TYR A 347 -19.69 0.76 3.14
CA TYR A 347 -19.99 1.95 2.37
C TYR A 347 -18.71 2.58 1.80
N SER A 348 -18.87 3.31 0.70
CA SER A 348 -17.80 4.10 0.10
C SER A 348 -18.34 5.23 -0.75
N GLY A 349 -17.56 6.28 -0.91
CA GLY A 349 -17.91 7.48 -1.67
C GLY A 349 -17.20 8.70 -1.09
N HIS A 350 -17.61 9.89 -1.52
CA HIS A 350 -16.98 11.14 -1.08
C HIS A 350 -17.40 11.47 0.36
N PRO A 351 -16.50 12.00 1.23
CA PRO A 351 -16.79 12.29 2.64
C PRO A 351 -17.90 13.34 2.86
N GLY A 352 -18.15 14.20 1.87
CA GLY A 352 -19.28 15.13 1.85
C GLY A 352 -20.55 14.61 1.18
N GLY A 353 -20.52 13.40 0.62
CA GLY A 353 -21.53 12.94 -0.34
C GLY A 353 -21.07 13.13 -1.82
N PRO A 354 -21.53 12.29 -2.76
CA PRO A 354 -22.37 11.12 -2.54
C PRO A 354 -21.58 9.90 -2.04
N ALA A 355 -22.23 9.02 -1.27
CA ALA A 355 -21.70 7.72 -0.88
C ALA A 355 -22.77 6.62 -0.92
N GLY A 356 -22.37 5.43 -1.36
CA GLY A 356 -23.25 4.28 -1.54
C GLY A 356 -22.91 3.11 -0.63
N VAL A 357 -23.87 2.20 -0.48
CA VAL A 357 -23.71 0.94 0.23
C VAL A 357 -23.46 -0.18 -0.77
N PHE A 358 -22.47 -1.01 -0.48
CA PHE A 358 -22.02 -2.11 -1.31
C PHE A 358 -21.96 -3.41 -0.51
N ARG A 359 -22.04 -4.51 -1.26
CA ARG A 359 -21.85 -5.87 -0.78
C ARG A 359 -20.67 -6.50 -1.50
N LEU A 360 -19.72 -7.04 -0.73
CA LEU A 360 -18.71 -7.97 -1.20
C LEU A 360 -19.08 -9.38 -0.75
N THR A 361 -19.29 -10.29 -1.69
CA THR A 361 -19.54 -11.71 -1.42
C THR A 361 -18.29 -12.52 -1.72
N ARG A 362 -17.87 -13.36 -0.77
CA ARG A 362 -16.74 -14.30 -0.91
C ARG A 362 -17.13 -15.72 -0.52
N THR A 363 -16.40 -16.70 -1.04
CA THR A 363 -16.53 -18.10 -0.60
C THR A 363 -16.04 -18.27 0.85
N LEU A 364 -16.64 -19.22 1.57
CA LEU A 364 -16.15 -19.68 2.88
C LEU A 364 -14.92 -20.60 2.76
N ASP A 365 -14.58 -21.08 1.57
CA ASP A 365 -13.30 -21.77 1.31
C ASP A 365 -12.15 -20.75 1.21
N THR A 366 -11.68 -20.31 2.38
CA THR A 366 -10.63 -19.29 2.49
C THR A 366 -9.30 -19.72 1.84
N PRO A 367 -8.80 -20.97 1.96
CA PRO A 367 -7.60 -21.39 1.24
C PRO A 367 -7.72 -21.22 -0.28
N LYS A 368 -8.83 -21.65 -0.88
CA LYS A 368 -9.07 -21.48 -2.31
C LYS A 368 -9.22 -20.01 -2.71
N LEU A 369 -9.85 -19.20 -1.85
CA LEU A 369 -9.94 -17.76 -2.03
C LEU A 369 -8.56 -17.10 -1.97
N ALA A 370 -7.74 -17.44 -0.97
CA ALA A 370 -6.38 -16.92 -0.81
C ALA A 370 -5.54 -17.24 -2.06
N GLN A 371 -5.61 -18.49 -2.55
CA GLN A 371 -4.96 -18.89 -3.81
C GLN A 371 -5.51 -18.11 -5.02
N PHE A 372 -6.81 -17.81 -5.06
CA PHE A 372 -7.40 -16.98 -6.12
C PHE A 372 -6.90 -15.53 -6.07
N LEU A 373 -6.76 -14.97 -4.86
CA LEU A 373 -6.37 -13.58 -4.60
C LEU A 373 -4.86 -13.36 -4.61
N GLN A 374 -4.06 -14.43 -4.52
CA GLN A 374 -2.65 -14.35 -4.86
C GLN A 374 -2.53 -13.71 -6.24
N PRO A 375 -1.57 -12.79 -6.43
CA PRO A 375 -1.40 -12.09 -7.69
C PRO A 375 -1.33 -13.09 -8.85
N ARG A 376 -2.43 -13.24 -9.59
CA ARG A 376 -2.42 -13.96 -10.85
C ARG A 376 -1.67 -13.06 -11.82
N ASN A 377 -0.60 -13.56 -12.41
CA ASN A 377 0.12 -12.89 -13.49
C ASN A 377 -0.87 -12.57 -14.63
N ARG A 378 -1.51 -11.39 -14.57
CA ARG A 378 -2.37 -10.80 -15.60
C ARG A 378 -1.71 -9.50 -16.07
N PRO A 379 -1.21 -9.43 -17.32
CA PRO A 379 -0.26 -8.39 -17.75
C PRO A 379 -0.83 -6.99 -17.99
N ASP A 380 -2.11 -6.72 -17.72
CA ASP A 380 -2.78 -5.56 -18.31
C ASP A 380 -2.95 -4.34 -17.38
N GLN A 381 -2.79 -4.45 -16.05
CA GLN A 381 -2.88 -3.28 -15.13
C GLN A 381 -2.13 -3.49 -13.81
N ARG A 382 -0.78 -3.36 -13.76
CA ARG A 382 -0.01 -3.54 -12.51
C ARG A 382 0.31 -2.23 -11.77
N ASP A 383 0.13 -2.27 -10.44
CA ASP A 383 0.83 -1.42 -9.47
C ASP A 383 2.31 -1.86 -9.42
N THR A 384 3.25 -0.93 -9.20
CA THR A 384 4.69 -1.19 -9.08
C THR A 384 4.99 -2.37 -8.13
N VAL A 385 5.67 -3.41 -8.63
CA VAL A 385 6.08 -4.57 -7.83
C VAL A 385 7.54 -4.39 -7.37
N HIS A 386 7.79 -4.65 -6.08
CA HIS A 386 9.13 -4.69 -5.51
C HIS A 386 9.66 -6.13 -5.48
N TRP A 387 10.65 -6.42 -6.30
CA TRP A 387 11.32 -7.72 -6.33
C TRP A 387 12.48 -7.67 -5.33
N THR A 388 12.55 -8.57 -4.35
CA THR A 388 13.64 -8.60 -3.36
C THR A 388 14.18 -10.02 -3.21
N GLY A 389 15.45 -10.28 -3.58
CA GLY A 389 16.03 -11.63 -3.50
C GLY A 389 17.49 -11.76 -4.01
N GLN A 390 18.05 -12.98 -3.92
CA GLN A 390 19.33 -13.36 -4.53
C GLN A 390 19.09 -13.87 -5.96
N ALA A 391 19.85 -13.40 -6.95
CA ALA A 391 19.59 -13.74 -8.35
C ALA A 391 19.98 -15.18 -8.76
N LYS A 392 20.84 -15.89 -8.01
CA LYS A 392 21.42 -17.21 -8.41
C LYS A 392 21.87 -17.23 -9.89
N LEU A 393 21.76 -18.35 -10.61
CA LEU A 393 21.84 -18.44 -12.08
C LEU A 393 20.42 -18.30 -12.65
N ALA A 394 19.86 -17.09 -12.67
CA ALA A 394 18.48 -16.85 -13.13
C ALA A 394 18.48 -16.24 -14.54
N ASN A 395 17.62 -16.74 -15.43
CA ASN A 395 17.30 -16.12 -16.70
C ASN A 395 16.13 -15.13 -16.51
N TRP A 396 16.36 -13.84 -16.73
CA TRP A 396 15.33 -12.80 -16.58
C TRP A 396 14.35 -12.72 -17.75
N ASN A 397 14.53 -13.54 -18.79
CA ASN A 397 13.52 -13.74 -19.84
C ASN A 397 12.60 -14.94 -19.57
N ASP A 398 12.84 -15.69 -18.49
CA ASP A 398 12.08 -16.89 -18.15
C ASP A 398 11.06 -16.58 -17.03
N PRO A 399 9.75 -16.76 -17.28
CA PRO A 399 8.69 -16.44 -16.34
C PRO A 399 8.65 -17.34 -15.10
N ASP A 400 9.37 -18.46 -15.08
CA ASP A 400 9.39 -19.39 -13.94
C ASP A 400 10.57 -19.11 -12.98
N ASN A 401 11.47 -18.17 -13.31
CA ASN A 401 12.69 -17.95 -12.53
C ASN A 401 12.54 -17.17 -11.23
N TRP A 402 11.38 -16.54 -11.02
CA TRP A 402 11.06 -15.82 -9.80
C TRP A 402 9.60 -16.06 -9.45
N ASP A 403 9.27 -16.09 -8.15
CA ASP A 403 7.89 -16.23 -7.65
C ASP A 403 6.92 -15.18 -8.22
N LEU A 404 7.45 -14.09 -8.80
CA LEU A 404 6.71 -12.95 -9.33
C LEU A 404 6.73 -12.84 -10.87
N GLY A 405 7.47 -13.72 -11.59
CA GLY A 405 7.57 -13.76 -13.06
C GLY A 405 8.82 -13.08 -13.68
N VAL A 406 8.66 -12.46 -14.85
CA VAL A 406 9.65 -11.56 -15.48
C VAL A 406 9.37 -10.10 -15.07
N PRO A 407 10.34 -9.34 -14.55
CA PRO A 407 10.17 -7.91 -14.24
C PRO A 407 9.94 -7.03 -15.49
N ASP A 408 9.13 -5.97 -15.37
CA ASP A 408 8.89 -5.02 -16.47
C ASP A 408 9.22 -3.53 -16.13
N GLN A 409 8.97 -2.65 -17.11
CA GLN A 409 9.30 -1.21 -17.04
C GLN A 409 8.62 -0.44 -15.89
N HIS A 410 7.64 -1.02 -15.21
CA HIS A 410 6.93 -0.42 -14.08
C HIS A 410 7.41 -0.95 -12.72
N ASP A 411 8.31 -1.95 -12.72
CA ASP A 411 8.74 -2.67 -11.55
C ASP A 411 10.05 -2.14 -10.95
N VAL A 412 10.21 -2.36 -9.64
CA VAL A 412 11.41 -2.05 -8.87
C VAL A 412 12.10 -3.36 -8.47
N VAL A 413 13.27 -3.65 -9.03
CA VAL A 413 14.07 -4.82 -8.69
C VAL A 413 15.13 -4.44 -7.65
N ILE A 414 15.15 -5.14 -6.52
CA ILE A 414 16.10 -4.99 -5.41
C ILE A 414 16.85 -6.31 -5.24
N LEU A 415 18.14 -6.32 -5.54
CA LEU A 415 19.00 -7.45 -5.24
C LEU A 415 19.53 -7.29 -3.81
N ASP A 416 18.94 -8.03 -2.88
CA ASP A 416 19.23 -7.97 -1.44
C ASP A 416 19.88 -9.28 -0.99
N GLY A 417 21.21 -9.28 -0.84
CA GLY A 417 21.93 -10.46 -0.36
C GLY A 417 23.45 -10.42 -0.59
N ARG A 418 24.17 -11.31 0.12
CA ARG A 418 25.60 -11.61 -0.14
C ARG A 418 25.72 -12.09 -1.60
N ALA A 419 26.39 -11.33 -2.46
CA ALA A 419 26.38 -11.59 -3.90
C ALA A 419 27.67 -12.23 -4.42
N THR A 420 28.38 -13.02 -3.63
CA THR A 420 29.50 -13.78 -4.20
C THR A 420 28.96 -14.84 -5.17
N GLY A 421 29.14 -14.63 -6.48
CA GLY A 421 28.78 -15.62 -7.52
C GLY A 421 27.34 -15.55 -8.07
N GLN A 422 26.64 -14.40 -8.00
CA GLN A 422 25.32 -14.25 -8.63
C GLN A 422 25.45 -13.91 -10.12
N SER A 423 24.69 -14.59 -10.99
CA SER A 423 24.67 -14.35 -12.44
C SER A 423 23.24 -14.28 -12.97
N ILE A 424 22.92 -13.18 -13.62
CA ILE A 424 21.65 -12.96 -14.31
C ILE A 424 21.90 -13.18 -15.80
N ARG A 425 21.17 -14.11 -16.39
CA ARG A 425 21.13 -14.31 -17.84
C ARG A 425 20.00 -13.47 -18.45
N ILE A 426 20.29 -12.78 -19.55
CA ILE A 426 19.36 -11.97 -20.34
C ILE A 426 19.56 -12.37 -21.81
N ASP A 427 18.63 -13.14 -22.35
CA ASP A 427 18.66 -13.64 -23.72
C ASP A 427 17.96 -12.68 -24.72
N ASP A 428 17.06 -11.80 -24.24
CA ASP A 428 16.29 -10.84 -25.05
C ASP A 428 16.15 -9.47 -24.30
N VAL A 429 15.16 -8.64 -24.60
CA VAL A 429 14.97 -7.34 -23.95
C VAL A 429 14.20 -7.45 -22.62
N VAL A 430 14.84 -7.03 -21.52
CA VAL A 430 14.21 -6.81 -20.22
C VAL A 430 14.15 -5.31 -19.95
N LYS A 431 12.95 -4.77 -19.74
CA LYS A 431 12.75 -3.35 -19.37
C LYS A 431 12.44 -3.29 -17.88
N LEU A 432 13.06 -2.37 -17.14
CA LEU A 432 12.88 -2.24 -15.69
C LEU A 432 12.54 -0.80 -15.33
N GLY A 433 11.63 -0.59 -14.39
CA GLY A 433 11.39 0.74 -13.83
C GLY A 433 12.56 1.22 -12.98
N ARG A 434 13.07 0.36 -12.10
CA ARG A 434 14.23 0.63 -11.21
C ARG A 434 14.99 -0.65 -10.89
N LEU A 435 16.32 -0.54 -10.79
CA LEU A 435 17.20 -1.59 -10.26
C LEU A 435 18.01 -1.04 -9.08
N GLU A 436 17.99 -1.74 -7.94
CA GLU A 436 18.75 -1.42 -6.73
C GLU A 436 19.61 -2.63 -6.33
N MET A 437 20.90 -2.42 -6.10
CA MET A 437 21.84 -3.48 -5.74
C MET A 437 22.39 -3.22 -4.33
N ARG A 438 21.97 -4.03 -3.35
CA ARG A 438 22.33 -3.87 -1.93
C ARG A 438 23.51 -4.77 -1.54
N LEU A 439 24.65 -4.54 -2.18
CA LEU A 439 25.87 -5.33 -1.95
C LEU A 439 26.55 -4.94 -0.62
N GLN A 440 27.08 -5.92 0.11
CA GLN A 440 27.56 -5.74 1.50
C GLN A 440 29.09 -5.83 1.65
N LYS A 441 29.78 -6.56 0.77
CA LYS A 441 31.24 -6.77 0.81
C LYS A 441 31.91 -6.31 -0.49
N LYS A 442 33.18 -5.91 -0.42
CA LYS A 442 34.00 -5.51 -1.59
C LYS A 442 34.10 -6.59 -2.68
N THR A 443 33.97 -7.86 -2.31
CA THR A 443 34.04 -9.03 -3.20
C THR A 443 32.68 -9.45 -3.76
N ASP A 444 31.59 -8.77 -3.39
CA ASP A 444 30.27 -9.07 -3.92
C ASP A 444 30.18 -8.59 -5.37
N GLN A 445 29.81 -9.49 -6.27
CA GLN A 445 29.73 -9.26 -7.72
C GLN A 445 28.41 -9.80 -8.27
N VAL A 446 27.72 -9.00 -9.08
CA VAL A 446 26.59 -9.50 -9.87
C VAL A 446 27.00 -9.43 -11.33
N THR A 447 26.91 -10.57 -11.99
CA THR A 447 27.26 -10.73 -13.39
C THR A 447 26.00 -10.69 -14.24
N LEU A 448 25.93 -9.81 -15.23
CA LEU A 448 24.94 -9.90 -16.31
C LEU A 448 25.55 -10.65 -17.51
N ASN A 449 24.86 -11.70 -17.97
CA ASN A 449 25.27 -12.58 -19.05
C ASN A 449 24.17 -12.73 -20.11
N GLY A 450 24.50 -13.14 -21.33
CA GLY A 450 23.56 -13.33 -22.45
C GLY A 450 23.63 -12.19 -23.49
N SER A 451 22.93 -12.36 -24.62
CA SER A 451 22.97 -11.43 -25.76
C SER A 451 21.96 -10.28 -25.69
N GLY A 452 21.07 -10.30 -24.69
CA GLY A 452 19.95 -9.38 -24.61
C GLY A 452 20.27 -8.01 -24.00
N THR A 453 19.23 -7.22 -23.79
CA THR A 453 19.33 -5.81 -23.35
C THR A 453 18.57 -5.60 -22.06
N VAL A 454 19.21 -4.97 -21.06
CA VAL A 454 18.51 -4.43 -19.89
C VAL A 454 18.33 -2.93 -20.06
N ALA A 455 17.09 -2.48 -20.23
CA ALA A 455 16.75 -1.07 -20.33
C ALA A 455 16.13 -0.58 -19.02
N ILE A 456 16.74 0.42 -18.38
CA ILE A 456 16.16 1.04 -17.19
C ILE A 456 15.32 2.25 -17.64
N CYS A 457 14.00 2.14 -17.52
CA CYS A 457 13.02 3.11 -17.97
C CYS A 457 12.40 3.83 -16.76
N GLY A 458 12.94 5.00 -16.40
CA GLY A 458 12.28 5.91 -15.44
C GLY A 458 12.74 5.87 -13.98
N ALA A 459 13.92 5.30 -13.70
CA ALA A 459 14.51 5.42 -12.37
C ALA A 459 14.98 6.86 -12.09
N GLU A 460 14.75 7.38 -10.88
CA GLU A 460 15.37 8.64 -10.42
C GLU A 460 16.81 8.43 -9.86
N TYR A 461 17.20 7.20 -9.48
CA TYR A 461 18.50 6.91 -8.83
C TYR A 461 18.97 5.45 -9.03
N LEU A 462 20.28 5.22 -9.22
CA LEU A 462 20.95 3.90 -9.13
C LEU A 462 21.85 3.87 -7.87
N ARG A 463 21.49 3.10 -6.83
CA ARG A 463 22.24 3.06 -5.56
C ARG A 463 22.98 1.73 -5.35
N ASN A 464 24.29 1.80 -5.11
CA ASN A 464 25.15 0.70 -4.65
C ASN A 464 26.13 1.25 -3.61
N LYS A 465 26.27 0.57 -2.46
CA LYS A 465 26.94 1.11 -1.26
C LYS A 465 28.40 0.64 -1.09
N TYR A 466 28.83 -0.49 -1.67
CA TYR A 466 30.12 -1.10 -1.29
C TYR A 466 30.94 -1.86 -2.36
N SER A 467 30.51 -2.08 -3.63
CA SER A 467 31.31 -2.90 -4.56
C SER A 467 31.07 -2.73 -6.08
N THR A 468 31.95 -3.36 -6.88
CA THR A 468 31.99 -3.41 -8.36
C THR A 468 30.74 -4.06 -8.98
N ALA A 469 30.11 -3.40 -9.96
CA ALA A 469 29.16 -4.04 -10.89
C ALA A 469 29.92 -4.45 -12.17
N LEU A 470 29.76 -5.70 -12.62
CA LEU A 470 30.46 -6.27 -13.78
C LEU A 470 29.44 -6.71 -14.85
N ILE A 471 29.57 -6.18 -16.06
CA ILE A 471 28.79 -6.61 -17.23
C ILE A 471 29.71 -7.45 -18.11
N GLN A 472 29.45 -8.76 -18.17
CA GLN A 472 30.25 -9.71 -18.94
C GLN A 472 29.79 -9.75 -20.40
N THR A 473 28.49 -9.98 -20.66
CA THR A 473 27.91 -9.99 -22.02
C THR A 473 26.57 -9.23 -22.05
N GLY A 474 26.21 -8.61 -23.18
CA GLY A 474 24.94 -7.88 -23.37
C GLY A 474 25.02 -6.34 -23.33
N ILE A 475 23.86 -5.68 -23.38
CA ILE A 475 23.72 -4.20 -23.37
C ILE A 475 23.01 -3.71 -22.11
N LEU A 476 23.66 -2.84 -21.33
CA LEU A 476 22.98 -2.01 -20.32
C LEU A 476 22.61 -0.66 -20.94
N ASP A 477 21.32 -0.37 -21.03
CA ASP A 477 20.78 0.89 -21.55
C ASP A 477 20.20 1.78 -20.43
N LEU A 478 20.85 2.92 -20.22
CA LEU A 478 20.36 3.98 -19.32
C LEU A 478 19.57 5.02 -20.14
N GLY A 479 18.24 4.94 -20.14
CA GLY A 479 17.38 5.73 -21.04
C GLY A 479 17.36 7.26 -20.82
N PRO A 480 16.73 8.03 -21.73
CA PRO A 480 16.86 9.49 -21.83
C PRO A 480 16.18 10.32 -20.75
N LYS A 481 15.33 9.72 -19.90
CA LYS A 481 14.65 10.40 -18.79
C LYS A 481 15.29 10.11 -17.42
N LEU A 482 16.44 9.43 -17.40
CA LEU A 482 17.09 9.01 -16.16
C LEU A 482 17.90 10.16 -15.54
N HIS A 483 17.66 10.47 -14.27
CA HIS A 483 18.68 11.13 -13.46
C HIS A 483 19.63 10.05 -12.93
N VAL A 484 20.81 9.90 -13.53
CA VAL A 484 21.79 8.91 -13.08
C VAL A 484 22.68 9.52 -11.99
N GLU A 485 22.37 9.28 -10.71
CA GLU A 485 23.32 9.50 -9.62
C GLU A 485 23.98 8.17 -9.23
N ILE A 486 25.23 7.95 -9.63
CA ILE A 486 26.00 6.75 -9.26
C ILE A 486 26.77 7.05 -7.98
N ARG A 487 26.43 6.37 -6.88
CA ARG A 487 27.09 6.50 -5.56
C ARG A 487 28.12 5.41 -5.28
N ASN A 488 28.80 4.92 -6.33
CA ASN A 488 29.71 3.79 -6.26
C ASN A 488 31.16 4.21 -6.49
N GLN A 489 32.13 3.45 -5.97
CA GLN A 489 33.56 3.68 -6.23
C GLN A 489 34.02 3.12 -7.58
N ARG A 490 33.41 2.05 -8.14
CA ARG A 490 33.79 1.44 -9.43
C ARG A 490 32.62 0.82 -10.22
N PHE A 491 32.52 1.10 -11.52
CA PHE A 491 31.60 0.49 -12.49
C PHE A 491 32.42 -0.08 -13.66
N VAL A 492 32.30 -1.38 -13.97
CA VAL A 492 33.21 -2.06 -14.91
C VAL A 492 32.42 -2.65 -16.08
N ALA A 493 32.74 -2.22 -17.30
CA ALA A 493 32.44 -2.94 -18.54
C ALA A 493 33.51 -4.03 -18.71
N GLY A 494 33.17 -5.32 -18.55
CA GLY A 494 34.19 -6.36 -18.47
C GLY A 494 33.78 -7.80 -18.78
N ASN A 495 34.31 -8.24 -19.92
CA ASN A 495 34.62 -9.59 -20.42
C ASN A 495 33.59 -10.42 -21.23
N GLN A 496 33.91 -10.60 -22.53
CA GLN A 496 33.23 -11.33 -23.64
C GLN A 496 32.27 -10.51 -24.55
N ASP A 497 32.65 -9.31 -24.99
CA ASP A 497 31.89 -8.46 -25.94
C ASP A 497 30.70 -7.67 -25.34
N GLY A 498 30.63 -7.55 -24.00
CA GLY A 498 29.66 -6.69 -23.32
C GLY A 498 29.82 -5.19 -23.64
N THR A 499 28.69 -4.49 -23.82
CA THR A 499 28.64 -3.06 -24.14
C THR A 499 27.81 -2.29 -23.12
N ILE A 500 28.35 -1.20 -22.57
CA ILE A 500 27.56 -0.25 -21.77
C ILE A 500 27.09 0.88 -22.68
N VAL A 501 25.78 1.08 -22.80
CA VAL A 501 25.19 2.14 -23.61
C VAL A 501 24.56 3.19 -22.69
N ILE A 502 25.07 4.41 -22.75
CA ILE A 502 24.63 5.50 -21.87
C ILE A 502 23.83 6.52 -22.71
N ARG A 503 22.50 6.44 -22.61
CA ARG A 503 21.51 7.29 -23.32
C ARG A 503 20.84 8.35 -22.44
N SER A 504 21.40 8.62 -21.26
CA SER A 504 20.84 9.60 -20.32
C SER A 504 20.93 11.03 -20.88
N ASN A 505 20.03 11.94 -20.52
CA ASN A 505 20.18 13.36 -20.86
C ASN A 505 21.24 14.09 -20.00
N ARG A 506 21.66 13.50 -18.88
CA ARG A 506 22.68 14.04 -17.97
C ARG A 506 23.29 12.93 -17.11
N VAL A 507 24.61 12.91 -16.97
CA VAL A 507 25.34 11.94 -16.12
C VAL A 507 26.16 12.67 -15.06
N ARG A 508 25.97 12.32 -13.77
CA ARG A 508 26.67 12.96 -12.64
C ARG A 508 27.17 11.92 -11.61
N ALA A 509 28.37 12.14 -11.08
CA ALA A 509 28.87 11.37 -9.94
C ALA A 509 28.23 11.84 -8.62
N GLY A 510 27.70 10.94 -7.81
CA GLY A 510 27.10 11.26 -6.51
C GLY A 510 28.12 11.73 -5.46
N LYS A 511 27.66 12.19 -4.29
CA LYS A 511 28.57 12.53 -3.18
C LYS A 511 29.30 11.28 -2.66
N LYS A 512 30.63 11.35 -2.52
CA LYS A 512 31.45 10.29 -1.89
C LYS A 512 30.97 9.99 -0.46
N GLU A 513 30.56 8.75 -0.20
CA GLU A 513 30.29 8.26 1.16
C GLU A 513 31.61 7.83 1.85
N PRO A 514 31.80 8.11 3.15
CA PRO A 514 33.05 7.78 3.85
C PRO A 514 33.19 6.26 4.01
N THR A 515 34.06 5.65 3.19
CA THR A 515 34.23 4.20 3.16
C THR A 515 35.71 3.78 3.18
N SER A 516 36.13 3.24 4.33
CA SER A 516 37.41 2.58 4.65
C SER A 516 38.70 3.41 4.57
N LYS A 517 39.44 3.46 5.70
CA LYS A 517 40.73 4.18 5.90
C LYS A 517 41.94 3.66 5.10
N ARG A 518 41.76 2.73 4.14
CA ARG A 518 42.87 2.01 3.47
C ARG A 518 43.15 2.40 2.03
N TYR A 519 42.41 3.35 1.45
CA TYR A 519 42.70 3.89 0.12
C TYR A 519 42.61 5.42 0.15
N PRO A 520 43.73 6.15 -0.06
CA PRO A 520 43.65 7.55 -0.41
C PRO A 520 43.04 7.61 -1.82
N SER A 521 41.78 8.03 -1.94
CA SER A 521 41.21 8.37 -3.24
C SER A 521 41.18 9.89 -3.34
N ASP A 522 41.82 10.40 -4.39
CA ASP A 522 42.18 11.81 -4.62
C ASP A 522 40.97 12.70 -5.00
N GLY A 523 39.80 12.46 -4.41
CA GLY A 523 38.57 13.20 -4.69
C GLY A 523 37.68 12.62 -5.79
N GLU A 524 37.97 11.42 -6.33
CA GLU A 524 37.07 10.73 -7.25
C GLU A 524 35.78 10.23 -6.56
N ASN A 525 34.63 10.50 -7.18
CA ASN A 525 33.31 10.06 -6.70
C ASN A 525 32.85 8.76 -7.40
N LEU A 526 33.39 8.44 -8.59
CA LEU A 526 33.10 7.23 -9.37
C LEU A 526 34.30 6.86 -10.27
N LYS A 527 34.56 5.57 -10.49
CA LYS A 527 35.51 5.07 -11.50
C LYS A 527 34.77 4.23 -12.55
N LEU A 528 34.82 4.63 -13.83
CA LEU A 528 34.37 3.80 -14.96
C LEU A 528 35.54 2.97 -15.46
N SER A 529 35.34 1.69 -15.76
CA SER A 529 36.42 0.85 -16.26
C SER A 529 36.02 0.04 -17.49
N ILE A 530 36.94 -0.08 -18.45
CA ILE A 530 36.81 -0.94 -19.64
C ILE A 530 37.88 -2.01 -19.53
N THR A 531 37.46 -3.27 -19.56
CA THR A 531 38.34 -4.44 -19.47
C THR A 531 38.08 -5.37 -20.67
N ASP A 532 39.12 -6.10 -21.09
CA ASP A 532 39.05 -7.10 -22.18
C ASP A 532 38.56 -6.53 -23.53
N ARG A 533 37.66 -7.23 -24.26
CA ARG A 533 36.95 -6.77 -25.47
C ARG A 533 35.70 -5.91 -25.18
N GLY A 534 35.66 -5.21 -24.04
CA GLY A 534 34.51 -4.39 -23.63
C GLY A 534 34.38 -3.07 -24.42
N ALA A 535 33.16 -2.53 -24.45
CA ALA A 535 32.88 -1.22 -25.05
C ALA A 535 32.03 -0.32 -24.15
N ILE A 536 32.34 0.98 -24.13
CA ILE A 536 31.46 2.03 -23.61
C ILE A 536 31.00 2.87 -24.79
N ARG A 537 29.69 3.01 -24.97
CA ARG A 537 29.07 3.86 -26.00
C ARG A 537 28.36 5.04 -25.37
N LEU A 538 28.79 6.24 -25.75
CA LEU A 538 28.23 7.52 -25.35
C LEU A 538 27.13 7.95 -26.33
N LEU A 539 25.94 8.20 -25.79
CA LEU A 539 24.81 8.76 -26.53
C LEU A 539 24.21 9.96 -25.79
N THR A 540 25.04 10.75 -25.10
CA THR A 540 24.61 11.88 -24.30
C THR A 540 25.48 13.11 -24.49
N PRO A 541 24.87 14.31 -24.66
CA PRO A 541 25.61 15.54 -24.92
C PRO A 541 26.22 16.20 -23.67
N ILE A 542 25.75 15.87 -22.44
CA ILE A 542 26.13 16.60 -21.21
C ILE A 542 26.61 15.64 -20.11
N TRP A 543 27.90 15.76 -19.76
CA TRP A 543 28.55 15.03 -18.66
C TRP A 543 29.09 15.98 -17.58
N GLU A 544 28.73 15.73 -16.31
CA GLU A 544 29.29 16.49 -15.19
C GLU A 544 30.62 15.92 -14.69
N PRO A 545 31.56 16.78 -14.23
CA PRO A 545 32.82 16.34 -13.65
C PRO A 545 32.62 15.59 -12.33
N GLY A 546 33.49 14.63 -12.03
CA GLY A 546 33.44 13.85 -10.78
C GLY A 546 33.89 12.39 -10.88
N MET A 547 34.23 11.92 -12.08
CA MET A 547 34.51 10.50 -12.38
C MET A 547 35.94 10.31 -12.87
N SER A 548 36.55 9.16 -12.63
CA SER A 548 37.78 8.72 -13.30
C SER A 548 37.45 7.66 -14.36
N LEU A 549 38.17 7.63 -15.48
CA LEU A 549 38.12 6.54 -16.46
C LEU A 549 39.33 5.64 -16.29
N ASP A 550 39.13 4.33 -16.31
CA ASP A 550 40.18 3.31 -16.19
C ASP A 550 40.07 2.24 -17.28
N MET A 551 40.90 2.39 -18.29
CA MET A 551 41.00 1.51 -19.45
C MET A 551 42.12 0.48 -19.30
N SER A 552 42.40 0.03 -18.07
CA SER A 552 43.45 -0.95 -17.79
C SER A 552 42.97 -2.38 -17.64
N SER A 553 43.81 -3.36 -17.98
CA SER A 553 43.63 -4.75 -17.57
C SER A 553 44.84 -5.28 -16.83
N SER A 554 44.63 -6.15 -15.83
CA SER A 554 45.76 -6.88 -15.24
C SER A 554 46.18 -8.05 -16.14
N HIS A 555 45.29 -8.60 -16.97
CA HIS A 555 45.49 -9.88 -17.68
C HIS A 555 44.50 -10.13 -18.87
N THR A 556 44.60 -9.52 -20.07
CA THR A 556 43.74 -9.94 -21.25
C THR A 556 44.04 -9.40 -22.66
N GLU A 557 43.45 -10.07 -23.70
CA GLU A 557 43.58 -9.87 -25.16
C GLU A 557 42.46 -8.99 -25.80
N GLY A 558 42.81 -8.05 -26.70
CA GLY A 558 41.87 -7.28 -27.57
C GLY A 558 41.74 -5.77 -27.28
N PRO A 559 41.17 -4.95 -28.20
CA PRO A 559 41.08 -3.50 -28.04
C PRO A 559 39.92 -3.05 -27.13
N LYS A 560 40.15 -1.99 -26.35
CA LYS A 560 39.20 -1.41 -25.39
C LYS A 560 38.51 -0.24 -26.07
N VAL A 561 37.19 -0.33 -26.25
CA VAL A 561 36.48 0.59 -27.14
C VAL A 561 35.72 1.66 -26.37
N PHE A 562 35.95 2.92 -26.73
CA PHE A 562 35.18 4.08 -26.28
C PHE A 562 34.54 4.76 -27.50
N ASP A 563 33.22 4.74 -27.59
CA ASP A 563 32.48 5.07 -28.81
C ASP A 563 31.62 6.34 -28.62
N PHE A 564 31.97 7.41 -29.31
CA PHE A 564 31.18 8.64 -29.45
C PHE A 564 30.12 8.42 -30.52
N ALA A 565 28.87 8.21 -30.14
CA ALA A 565 27.89 7.63 -31.08
C ALA A 565 26.81 8.58 -31.60
N LEU A 566 26.77 9.86 -31.16
CA LEU A 566 25.88 10.88 -31.74
C LEU A 566 26.57 11.67 -32.86
N GLN A 567 26.30 11.30 -34.11
CA GLN A 567 26.78 12.04 -35.27
C GLN A 567 26.08 13.41 -35.41
N GLY A 568 26.83 14.46 -35.75
CA GLY A 568 26.32 15.81 -36.00
C GLY A 568 25.93 16.60 -34.75
N LEU A 569 26.22 16.09 -33.55
CA LEU A 569 25.95 16.75 -32.26
C LEU A 569 27.22 16.75 -31.40
N ALA A 570 27.51 17.86 -30.72
CA ALA A 570 28.67 17.98 -29.85
C ALA A 570 28.55 17.09 -28.62
N GLN A 571 29.52 16.21 -28.44
CA GLN A 571 29.64 15.32 -27.30
C GLN A 571 30.89 15.67 -26.52
N GLY A 572 30.67 16.01 -25.25
CA GLY A 572 31.72 16.48 -24.36
C GLY A 572 31.76 15.70 -23.06
N ILE A 573 32.94 15.21 -22.68
CA ILE A 573 33.13 14.53 -21.39
C ILE A 573 34.35 15.03 -20.62
N THR A 574 34.16 15.26 -19.32
CA THR A 574 35.20 15.71 -18.38
C THR A 574 35.41 14.68 -17.27
N PHE A 575 36.54 13.99 -17.29
CA PHE A 575 36.96 13.13 -16.18
C PHE A 575 37.86 13.87 -15.19
N ILE A 576 38.05 13.29 -14.02
CA ILE A 576 39.07 13.68 -13.05
C ILE A 576 40.41 13.14 -13.55
N ARG A 577 40.45 11.86 -13.94
CA ARG A 577 41.68 11.16 -14.35
C ARG A 577 41.37 10.16 -15.45
N LEU A 578 42.34 9.97 -16.33
CA LEU A 578 42.42 8.82 -17.23
C LEU A 578 43.47 7.86 -16.68
N LYS A 579 43.13 6.57 -16.59
CA LYS A 579 44.07 5.49 -16.29
C LYS A 579 44.06 4.55 -17.49
N GLU A 580 45.22 4.30 -18.04
CA GLU A 580 45.51 3.19 -18.96
C GLU A 580 46.81 2.59 -18.44
N HIS A 581 46.97 1.28 -18.60
CA HIS A 581 48.11 0.55 -18.09
C HIS A 581 48.65 -0.36 -19.18
N ASP A 582 49.98 -0.47 -19.23
CA ASP A 582 50.68 -1.56 -19.89
C ASP A 582 50.58 -1.59 -21.44
N GLY A 583 50.13 -0.49 -22.09
CA GLY A 583 50.14 -0.35 -23.56
C GLY A 583 48.99 -1.10 -24.25
N ASP A 584 47.91 -1.33 -23.52
CA ASP A 584 46.73 -2.06 -23.97
C ASP A 584 46.05 -1.29 -25.12
N PRO A 585 45.73 -1.91 -26.28
CA PRO A 585 45.13 -1.18 -27.39
C PRO A 585 43.79 -0.52 -26.99
N VAL A 586 43.69 0.79 -27.16
CA VAL A 586 42.50 1.60 -26.92
C VAL A 586 42.01 2.17 -28.24
N GLU A 587 40.72 1.99 -28.51
CA GLU A 587 40.07 2.57 -29.68
C GLU A 587 39.00 3.58 -29.26
N ILE A 588 39.20 4.83 -29.66
CA ILE A 588 38.17 5.86 -29.60
C ILE A 588 37.50 5.92 -30.98
N ARG A 589 36.19 5.69 -31.03
CA ARG A 589 35.41 5.63 -32.27
C ARG A 589 34.40 6.78 -32.33
N GLY A 590 34.03 7.18 -33.54
CA GLY A 590 32.94 8.13 -33.80
C GLY A 590 33.18 9.57 -33.32
N PHE A 591 34.42 9.92 -33.00
CA PHE A 591 34.81 11.27 -32.55
C PHE A 591 34.74 12.28 -33.71
N GLU A 592 34.07 13.41 -33.51
CA GLU A 592 33.91 14.50 -34.49
C GLU A 592 34.64 15.80 -34.08
N ASN A 593 34.76 16.78 -34.98
CA ASN A 593 35.54 18.02 -34.75
C ASN A 593 35.07 18.86 -33.55
N HIS A 594 33.80 18.76 -33.20
CA HIS A 594 33.14 19.52 -32.15
C HIS A 594 33.01 18.72 -30.83
N ASP A 595 33.56 17.50 -30.78
CA ASP A 595 33.61 16.69 -29.57
C ASP A 595 34.81 17.05 -28.68
N PHE A 596 34.71 16.77 -27.39
CA PHE A 596 35.86 16.86 -26.48
C PHE A 596 35.93 15.72 -25.47
N PHE A 597 37.15 15.25 -25.22
CA PHE A 597 37.47 14.29 -24.19
C PHE A 597 38.59 14.84 -23.32
N ARG A 598 38.28 15.25 -22.09
CA ARG A 598 39.24 15.92 -21.20
C ARG A 598 39.29 15.37 -19.80
N PHE A 599 40.36 15.67 -19.09
CA PHE A 599 40.55 15.30 -17.69
C PHE A 599 41.31 16.39 -16.90
N LYS A 600 41.14 16.41 -15.58
CA LYS A 600 41.76 17.39 -14.68
C LYS A 600 43.19 17.02 -14.27
N ALA A 601 43.42 15.74 -13.97
CA ALA A 601 44.73 15.23 -13.60
C ALA A 601 45.58 15.00 -14.86
N ASP A 602 46.88 15.26 -14.76
CA ASP A 602 47.84 14.91 -15.82
C ASP A 602 47.76 13.41 -16.14
N PRO A 603 47.53 13.00 -17.40
CA PRO A 603 47.33 11.61 -17.75
C PRO A 603 48.64 10.83 -17.71
N PHE A 604 49.78 11.50 -17.87
CA PHE A 604 51.10 10.87 -17.87
C PHE A 604 51.63 10.62 -16.44
N LEU A 605 51.02 11.24 -15.43
CA LEU A 605 51.37 11.02 -14.03
C LEU A 605 50.48 9.92 -13.42
N SER A 606 50.93 8.67 -13.53
CA SER A 606 50.25 7.54 -12.90
C SER A 606 50.35 7.59 -11.37
N CYS A 607 49.31 7.10 -10.69
CA CYS A 607 49.33 6.91 -9.23
C CYS A 607 49.86 5.53 -8.82
N ASP A 608 50.10 4.66 -9.80
CA ASP A 608 50.61 3.31 -9.64
C ASP A 608 51.97 3.24 -10.36
N PRO A 609 53.11 3.24 -9.64
CA PRO A 609 54.45 3.28 -10.25
C PRO A 609 54.67 2.14 -11.25
N GLY A 610 55.17 2.44 -12.46
CA GLY A 610 55.41 1.46 -13.53
C GLY A 610 54.18 1.14 -14.38
N LYS A 611 53.10 1.92 -14.25
CA LYS A 611 51.86 1.81 -15.03
C LYS A 611 51.43 3.14 -15.62
N GLU A 612 52.36 3.80 -16.30
CA GLU A 612 52.16 5.11 -16.93
C GLU A 612 51.30 5.01 -18.21
N PHE A 613 50.51 6.05 -18.49
CA PHE A 613 49.67 6.15 -19.67
C PHE A 613 50.50 6.12 -20.96
N GLN A 614 50.20 5.18 -21.86
CA GLN A 614 50.86 5.05 -23.15
C GLN A 614 49.98 5.60 -24.27
N ILE A 615 50.24 6.85 -24.67
CA ILE A 615 49.46 7.52 -25.71
C ILE A 615 49.42 6.76 -27.05
N GLU A 616 50.49 6.03 -27.38
CA GLU A 616 50.61 5.24 -28.62
C GLU A 616 49.65 4.04 -28.66
N ALA A 617 49.10 3.64 -27.51
CA ALA A 617 48.08 2.60 -27.43
C ALA A 617 46.70 3.12 -27.86
N VAL A 618 46.49 4.45 -27.91
CA VAL A 618 45.22 5.08 -28.23
C VAL A 618 45.12 5.44 -29.71
N LYS A 619 44.05 4.98 -30.37
CA LYS A 619 43.72 5.32 -31.76
C LYS A 619 42.33 5.92 -31.89
N PHE A 620 42.21 6.98 -32.69
CA PHE A 620 40.93 7.53 -33.10
C PHE A 620 40.50 6.88 -34.42
N VAL A 621 39.69 5.84 -34.32
CA VAL A 621 39.22 5.04 -35.46
C VAL A 621 38.16 5.83 -36.23
N GLY A 622 38.35 5.95 -37.55
CA GLY A 622 37.46 6.72 -38.43
C GLY A 622 37.86 8.18 -38.62
N TRP A 623 38.76 8.73 -37.79
CA TRP A 623 39.46 9.98 -38.11
C TRP A 623 40.44 9.74 -39.29
N PRO A 624 40.71 10.72 -40.17
CA PRO A 624 41.63 10.53 -41.29
C PRO A 624 42.91 9.75 -40.90
N SER A 625 43.14 8.61 -41.55
CA SER A 625 44.23 7.66 -41.29
C SER A 625 44.22 6.94 -39.94
N ASN A 626 43.05 6.68 -39.33
CA ASN A 626 42.93 6.13 -37.97
C ASN A 626 43.76 6.95 -36.98
N GLY A 627 43.49 8.26 -36.99
CA GLY A 627 44.31 9.32 -36.40
C GLY A 627 44.98 8.95 -35.08
N LYS A 628 46.27 9.26 -34.99
CA LYS A 628 47.04 9.12 -33.76
C LYS A 628 46.45 10.01 -32.67
N ALA A 629 46.52 9.56 -31.42
CA ALA A 629 46.16 10.39 -30.28
C ALA A 629 47.21 11.48 -30.01
N ALA A 630 46.74 12.62 -29.55
CA ALA A 630 47.51 13.72 -28.99
C ALA A 630 46.89 14.15 -27.66
N VAL A 631 47.74 14.58 -26.73
CA VAL A 631 47.30 15.20 -25.48
C VAL A 631 47.73 16.67 -25.50
N GLU A 632 46.79 17.57 -25.26
CA GLU A 632 47.03 19.02 -25.20
C GLU A 632 46.52 19.58 -23.87
N ARG A 633 47.28 20.48 -23.24
CA ARG A 633 46.85 21.17 -22.03
C ARG A 633 46.31 22.56 -22.38
N GLN A 634 45.09 22.85 -21.94
CA GLN A 634 44.46 24.15 -22.09
C GLN A 634 43.75 24.54 -20.78
N GLY A 635 44.22 25.61 -20.14
CA GLY A 635 43.77 26.01 -18.80
C GLY A 635 44.04 24.94 -17.75
N ASP A 636 43.01 24.60 -16.98
CA ASP A 636 43.04 23.59 -15.89
C ASP A 636 42.78 22.15 -16.35
N TYR A 637 42.71 21.92 -17.66
CA TYR A 637 42.35 20.63 -18.24
C TYR A 637 43.38 20.15 -19.26
N TRP A 638 43.43 18.83 -19.40
CA TRP A 638 44.16 18.11 -20.42
C TRP A 638 43.16 17.43 -21.35
N TYR A 639 43.37 17.53 -22.66
CA TYR A 639 42.46 17.06 -23.70
C TYR A 639 43.13 15.92 -24.47
N LEU A 640 42.45 14.78 -24.58
CA LEU A 640 42.82 13.68 -25.45
C LEU A 640 42.04 13.80 -26.76
N LYS A 641 42.74 13.99 -27.87
CA LYS A 641 42.15 14.26 -29.18
C LYS A 641 42.95 13.60 -30.31
N PRO A 642 42.40 13.46 -31.52
CA PRO A 642 43.20 13.04 -32.65
C PRO A 642 44.17 14.16 -33.08
N VAL A 643 45.34 13.78 -33.60
CA VAL A 643 46.28 14.72 -34.21
C VAL A 643 45.58 15.49 -35.34
N GLY A 644 45.73 16.82 -35.32
CA GLY A 644 45.12 17.72 -36.30
C GLY A 644 43.71 18.20 -35.97
N ALA A 645 43.06 17.67 -34.91
CA ALA A 645 41.81 18.25 -34.42
C ALA A 645 42.06 19.56 -33.66
N SER A 646 41.23 20.56 -33.93
CA SER A 646 41.13 21.76 -33.09
C SER A 646 40.39 21.45 -31.81
N LEU A 647 40.72 22.16 -30.73
CA LEU A 647 39.87 22.19 -29.54
C LEU A 647 38.67 23.12 -29.79
N PRO A 648 37.50 22.85 -29.22
CA PRO A 648 36.35 23.74 -29.37
C PRO A 648 36.64 25.12 -28.76
N ASP A 649 36.28 26.19 -29.49
CA ASP A 649 36.53 27.60 -29.10
C ASP A 649 35.75 28.01 -27.83
N GLU A 650 34.57 27.41 -27.62
CA GLU A 650 33.75 27.57 -26.43
C GLU A 650 33.44 26.20 -25.82
N LEU A 651 33.67 26.07 -24.52
CA LEU A 651 33.28 24.91 -23.75
C LEU A 651 31.81 25.07 -23.31
N PRO A 652 30.91 24.12 -23.59
CA PRO A 652 29.52 24.19 -23.15
C PRO A 652 29.35 24.13 -21.62
#